data_AF-A0A1Q7MYC2-F1
#
_entry.id   AF-A0A1Q7MYC2-F1
#
_cell.length_a   1.000
_cell.length_b   1.000
_cell.length_c   1.000
_cell.angle_alpha   90.00
_cell.angle_beta   90.00
_cell.angle_gamma   90.00
#
_symmetry.space_group_name_H-M   'P 1'
#
loop_
_entity.id
_entity.type
_entity.pdbx_description
1 polymer ?
#
loop_
_entity_poly.entity_id
_entity_poly.type
_entity_poly.pdbx_seq_one_letter_code
_entity_poly.pdbx_strand_id
1 'polypeptide(L)'
;MSYKNRALKLNAFARFAGPVEIDSISPETVRRFLDGDRPVTAEWFNKFSALKMFFRFALSRGYATRNPLPLSQPKSPRQFRPYIYSMEEVQKMIRVVDNRYRGNWHLEPYTIRTLILLLYGTGLRIGEAIRLQHQDVGLNDAILTVRETKFYKTRLVPVSSDLTGVLRGYFERKWKGSGSSTATPFLATYDGRPVTHLTAELAFKRIRYEAGVKRTDTGLKTDTYNAAISRAVSALLAADSVNKERLAGDGLAEQLTDSVMRLIEREWTLLGSDERAGEALKKLRTAYEVVTAELTPYHHPEYGTATYKGEPEEMNLHASMRKDTFPPNVTYALVLRYANGKVEGVDEFLQSADKYEKLALSVPWLNKYIDDNPRVAFRISYVHNQSLGDKAMRVFTADMKLRGREDLIEQVKTQQADIVLLIVGNTYSESYWLLFPDKRMMLWRYGGASGLLKWTRNEFGKGQCSEYENNYGGCSAREVTPDGTLAAAHVPQDQVCMAKNQSARTGPAPEGSDLFPVMNRGRGGFINRSGQVVIPLCFDAVGDFSEGLARFERDGNWGYIDTRGLVVIEPKFPWAEEFSEGLAKVQVSGSSLGIDGRWGFIDKTGTVLIPPDYKEGHSEKSNIGSDGTDDNFHDGLAKVELNGKTGYIDKTGKLAIPADFAYASPFAEGLAAATKSRSGDDGWGYIDSTGKWVVQPQFEWGSSFREGLAPVNRKQNCGYIDRTGKLVLQPPLSPSEKDCATAWGDFSEGLSRWKFGKKYGFIDRTGKVVIEPKYDLTFHFSDGLAAVKIGDKWATSTSQERW
;
A
#
# COMPACT_ATOMS: atom_id res chain seq x y z
N MET A 1 -30.25 -9.77 14.48
CA MET A 1 -30.11 -9.85 15.95
C MET A 1 -28.86 -9.17 16.55
N SER A 2 -27.89 -8.64 15.77
CA SER A 2 -26.68 -7.99 16.31
C SER A 2 -26.89 -6.54 16.81
N TYR A 3 -27.73 -5.75 16.11
CA TYR A 3 -27.92 -4.32 16.38
C TYR A 3 -28.52 -4.01 17.75
N LYS A 4 -29.51 -4.79 18.23
CA LYS A 4 -30.11 -4.59 19.56
C LYS A 4 -29.09 -4.71 20.69
N ASN A 5 -28.12 -5.62 20.58
CA ASN A 5 -27.13 -5.86 21.62
C ASN A 5 -26.10 -4.71 21.72
N ARG A 6 -25.71 -4.13 20.58
CA ARG A 6 -24.83 -2.94 20.55
C ARG A 6 -25.56 -1.70 21.05
N ALA A 7 -26.82 -1.49 20.63
CA ALA A 7 -27.63 -0.37 21.11
C ALA A 7 -27.82 -0.38 22.63
N LEU A 8 -28.10 -1.56 23.22
CA LEU A 8 -28.21 -1.71 24.68
C LEU A 8 -26.90 -1.33 25.41
N LYS A 9 -25.75 -1.69 24.84
CA LYS A 9 -24.42 -1.36 25.40
C LYS A 9 -24.09 0.12 25.30
N LEU A 10 -24.42 0.76 24.17
CA LEU A 10 -24.26 2.20 24.00
C LEU A 10 -25.21 2.97 24.93
N ASN A 11 -26.45 2.53 25.09
CA ASN A 11 -27.39 3.12 26.05
C ASN A 11 -26.94 2.91 27.51
N ALA A 12 -26.29 1.80 27.82
CA ALA A 12 -25.68 1.59 29.13
C ALA A 12 -24.48 2.52 29.35
N PHE A 13 -23.64 2.71 28.33
CA PHE A 13 -22.52 3.65 28.39
C PHE A 13 -22.99 5.11 28.51
N ALA A 14 -23.99 5.53 27.73
CA ALA A 14 -24.56 6.88 27.81
C ALA A 14 -25.14 7.17 29.21
N ARG A 15 -25.84 6.20 29.81
CA ARG A 15 -26.31 6.32 31.20
C ARG A 15 -25.17 6.37 32.22
N PHE A 16 -24.07 5.67 31.96
CA PHE A 16 -22.91 5.64 32.83
C PHE A 16 -22.07 6.93 32.75
N ALA A 17 -21.86 7.45 31.55
CA ALA A 17 -21.10 8.68 31.30
C ALA A 17 -21.90 9.95 31.68
N GLY A 18 -23.24 9.88 31.61
CA GLY A 18 -24.11 11.03 31.85
C GLY A 18 -24.19 11.98 30.66
N PRO A 19 -24.91 13.10 30.78
CA PRO A 19 -25.03 14.11 29.73
C PRO A 19 -23.76 14.97 29.68
N VAL A 20 -22.78 14.51 28.92
CA VAL A 20 -21.49 15.20 28.74
C VAL A 20 -21.18 15.37 27.26
N GLU A 21 -20.43 16.43 26.93
CA GLU A 21 -19.90 16.59 25.58
C GLU A 21 -19.00 15.41 25.24
N ILE A 22 -19.12 14.88 24.03
CA ILE A 22 -18.46 13.63 23.65
C ILE A 22 -16.93 13.71 23.74
N ASP A 23 -16.35 14.88 23.47
CA ASP A 23 -14.91 15.11 23.62
C ASP A 23 -14.47 15.22 25.08
N SER A 24 -15.38 15.53 26.01
CA SER A 24 -15.06 15.57 27.44
C SER A 24 -14.95 14.17 28.08
N ILE A 25 -15.35 13.12 27.36
CA ILE A 25 -15.24 11.73 27.83
C ILE A 25 -13.76 11.33 27.93
N SER A 26 -13.28 11.16 29.16
CA SER A 26 -11.88 10.79 29.40
C SER A 26 -11.61 9.29 29.24
N PRO A 27 -10.36 8.88 28.94
CA PRO A 27 -9.98 7.46 28.91
C PRO A 27 -10.27 6.70 30.21
N GLU A 28 -10.21 7.37 31.36
CA GLU A 28 -10.52 6.81 32.67
C GLU A 28 -11.99 6.46 32.80
N THR A 29 -12.88 7.33 32.29
CA THR A 29 -14.34 7.08 32.25
C THR A 29 -14.64 5.84 31.40
N VAL A 30 -13.99 5.72 30.24
CA VAL A 30 -14.13 4.53 29.38
C VAL A 30 -13.60 3.29 30.08
N ARG A 31 -12.41 3.35 30.70
CA ARG A 31 -11.81 2.22 31.42
C ARG A 31 -12.69 1.73 32.57
N ARG A 32 -13.25 2.64 33.38
CA ARG A 32 -14.19 2.28 34.47
C ARG A 32 -15.43 1.55 33.98
N PHE A 33 -16.00 1.97 32.84
CA PHE A 33 -17.16 1.29 32.26
C PHE A 33 -16.83 -0.11 31.72
N LEU A 34 -15.64 -0.27 31.13
CA LEU A 34 -15.18 -1.52 30.56
C LEU A 34 -14.87 -2.54 31.65
N ASP A 35 -14.04 -2.16 32.61
CA ASP A 35 -13.51 -3.07 33.64
C ASP A 35 -14.60 -3.51 34.63
N GLY A 36 -15.40 -2.56 35.13
CA GLY A 36 -16.37 -2.83 36.21
C GLY A 36 -15.72 -3.45 37.47
N ASP A 37 -16.55 -4.00 38.36
CA ASP A 37 -16.10 -4.52 39.67
C ASP A 37 -15.86 -6.04 39.68
N ARG A 38 -15.83 -6.69 38.51
CA ARG A 38 -15.77 -8.16 38.40
C ARG A 38 -14.59 -8.60 37.51
N PRO A 39 -14.09 -9.84 37.65
CA PRO A 39 -13.07 -10.36 36.76
C PRO A 39 -13.45 -10.23 35.28
N VAL A 40 -12.46 -10.02 34.42
CA VAL A 40 -12.67 -9.84 32.98
C VAL A 40 -13.43 -11.03 32.40
N THR A 41 -14.59 -10.74 31.79
CA THR A 41 -15.43 -11.71 31.07
C THR A 41 -15.49 -11.38 29.58
N ALA A 42 -16.12 -12.24 28.77
CA ALA A 42 -16.44 -11.92 27.36
C ALA A 42 -17.23 -10.60 27.21
N GLU A 43 -17.93 -10.18 28.26
CA GLU A 43 -18.70 -8.93 28.25
C GLU A 43 -17.81 -7.68 28.19
N TRP A 44 -16.57 -7.75 28.69
CA TRP A 44 -15.58 -6.68 28.56
C TRP A 44 -15.29 -6.38 27.07
N PHE A 45 -14.97 -7.43 26.30
CA PHE A 45 -14.64 -7.32 24.87
C PHE A 45 -15.84 -6.86 24.03
N ASN A 46 -17.02 -7.31 24.43
CA ASN A 46 -18.29 -6.90 23.86
C ASN A 46 -18.57 -5.39 24.04
N LYS A 47 -18.35 -4.85 25.24
CA LYS A 47 -18.45 -3.41 25.53
C LYS A 47 -17.39 -2.63 24.75
N PHE A 48 -16.14 -3.09 24.78
CA PHE A 48 -15.03 -2.47 24.06
C PHE A 48 -15.29 -2.38 22.55
N SER A 49 -15.77 -3.46 21.94
CA SER A 49 -16.12 -3.48 20.52
C SER A 49 -17.21 -2.45 20.19
N ALA A 50 -18.27 -2.37 21.00
CA ALA A 50 -19.36 -1.40 20.80
C ALA A 50 -18.86 0.05 20.87
N LEU A 51 -18.05 0.39 21.88
CA LEU A 51 -17.46 1.72 22.03
C LEU A 51 -16.46 2.03 20.90
N LYS A 52 -15.66 1.06 20.47
CA LYS A 52 -14.73 1.19 19.34
C LYS A 52 -15.44 1.62 18.06
N MET A 53 -16.57 1.00 17.74
CA MET A 53 -17.32 1.40 16.55
C MET A 53 -18.00 2.75 16.72
N PHE A 54 -18.50 3.07 17.92
CA PHE A 54 -19.12 4.36 18.21
C PHE A 54 -18.12 5.51 18.05
N PHE A 55 -16.95 5.45 18.69
CA PHE A 55 -15.95 6.53 18.58
C PHE A 55 -15.32 6.61 17.18
N ARG A 56 -15.14 5.48 16.48
CA ARG A 56 -14.75 5.52 15.05
C ARG A 56 -15.78 6.25 14.19
N PHE A 57 -17.07 5.99 14.42
CA PHE A 57 -18.14 6.69 13.72
C PHE A 57 -18.15 8.18 14.08
N ALA A 58 -18.06 8.53 15.36
CA ALA A 58 -18.05 9.92 15.82
C ALA A 58 -16.88 10.72 15.22
N LEU A 59 -15.67 10.16 15.20
CA LEU A 59 -14.50 10.77 14.56
C LEU A 59 -14.71 10.96 13.06
N SER A 60 -15.20 9.94 12.36
CA SER A 60 -15.43 10.03 10.91
C SER A 60 -16.47 11.08 10.49
N ARG A 61 -17.33 11.51 11.43
CA ARG A 61 -18.38 12.50 11.21
C ARG A 61 -18.05 13.86 11.83
N GLY A 62 -16.87 14.02 12.42
CA GLY A 62 -16.46 15.24 13.12
C GLY A 62 -17.24 15.50 14.42
N TYR A 63 -17.95 14.50 14.95
CA TYR A 63 -18.64 14.63 16.23
C TYR A 63 -17.68 14.52 17.42
N ALA A 64 -16.53 13.90 17.25
CA ALA A 64 -15.46 13.85 18.24
C ALA A 64 -14.12 14.19 17.57
N THR A 65 -13.20 14.76 18.33
CA THR A 65 -11.83 15.07 17.90
C THR A 65 -10.81 14.04 18.36
N ARG A 66 -11.17 13.19 19.34
CA ARG A 66 -10.27 12.17 19.91
C ARG A 66 -10.95 10.82 20.21
N ASN A 67 -10.13 9.76 20.28
CA ASN A 67 -10.58 8.42 20.67
C ASN A 67 -10.15 8.09 22.12
N PRO A 68 -11.08 8.04 23.10
CA PRO A 68 -10.75 7.78 24.50
C PRO A 68 -10.58 6.28 24.86
N LEU A 69 -10.56 5.37 23.88
CA LEU A 69 -10.41 3.94 24.15
C LEU A 69 -8.98 3.57 24.60
N PRO A 70 -8.84 2.60 25.53
CA PRO A 70 -7.52 2.14 25.96
C PRO A 70 -6.76 1.45 24.82
N LEU A 71 -5.46 1.73 24.72
CA LEU A 71 -4.55 1.14 23.73
C LEU A 71 -4.25 -0.34 23.99
N SER A 72 -4.27 -0.76 25.26
CA SER A 72 -4.05 -2.14 25.69
C SER A 72 -5.35 -2.82 26.11
N GLN A 73 -5.48 -4.11 25.78
CA GLN A 73 -6.61 -4.96 26.15
C GLN A 73 -6.17 -6.05 27.14
N PRO A 74 -7.00 -6.43 28.12
CA PRO A 74 -6.69 -7.53 29.03
C PRO A 74 -6.69 -8.87 28.31
N LYS A 75 -6.03 -9.87 28.89
CA LYS A 75 -6.07 -11.25 28.37
C LYS A 75 -7.50 -11.79 28.45
N SER A 76 -7.97 -12.37 27.35
CA SER A 76 -9.29 -12.98 27.30
C SER A 76 -9.38 -14.17 28.27
N PRO A 77 -10.44 -14.27 29.09
CA PRO A 77 -10.62 -15.41 29.99
C PRO A 77 -10.71 -16.72 29.21
N ARG A 78 -10.40 -17.85 29.88
CA ARG A 78 -10.41 -19.19 29.27
C ARG A 78 -11.73 -19.45 28.53
N GLN A 79 -11.60 -19.95 27.31
CA GLN A 79 -12.72 -20.25 26.41
C GLN A 79 -13.72 -21.20 27.07
N PHE A 80 -15.01 -20.89 26.90
CA PHE A 80 -16.12 -21.79 27.21
C PHE A 80 -15.94 -23.12 26.46
N ARG A 81 -15.84 -24.23 27.20
CA ARG A 81 -15.84 -25.58 26.61
C ARG A 81 -17.29 -26.04 26.39
N PRO A 82 -17.72 -26.33 25.14
CA PRO A 82 -19.06 -26.85 24.89
C PRO A 82 -19.21 -28.29 25.45
N TYR A 83 -20.39 -28.60 25.97
CA TYR A 83 -20.75 -29.98 26.34
C TYR A 83 -21.26 -30.73 25.11
N ILE A 84 -20.65 -31.85 24.78
CA ILE A 84 -20.97 -32.73 23.64
C ILE A 84 -21.65 -33.97 24.21
N TYR A 85 -22.93 -34.18 23.89
CA TYR A 85 -23.69 -35.38 24.29
C TYR A 85 -23.17 -36.63 23.56
N SER A 86 -23.05 -37.75 24.27
CA SER A 86 -22.72 -39.05 23.69
C SER A 86 -23.92 -39.71 22.99
N MET A 87 -23.68 -40.77 22.20
CA MET A 87 -24.74 -41.50 21.48
C MET A 87 -25.72 -42.09 22.48
N GLU A 88 -25.18 -42.62 23.57
CA GLU A 88 -25.93 -43.17 24.67
C GLU A 88 -26.78 -42.09 25.36
N GLU A 89 -26.26 -40.88 25.54
CA GLU A 89 -27.01 -39.77 26.13
C GLU A 89 -28.15 -39.30 25.22
N VAL A 90 -27.93 -39.21 23.91
CA VAL A 90 -28.99 -38.88 22.94
C VAL A 90 -30.05 -39.97 22.88
N GLN A 91 -29.65 -41.23 22.86
CA GLN A 91 -30.58 -42.36 22.92
C GLN A 91 -31.38 -42.37 24.22
N LYS A 92 -30.76 -42.09 25.38
CA LYS A 92 -31.47 -41.93 26.66
C LYS A 92 -32.51 -40.82 26.58
N MET A 93 -32.16 -39.66 26.00
CA MET A 93 -33.12 -38.56 25.81
C MET A 93 -34.28 -38.94 24.89
N ILE A 94 -34.04 -39.66 23.79
CA ILE A 94 -35.10 -40.14 22.89
C ILE A 94 -36.00 -41.16 23.59
N ARG A 95 -35.45 -42.12 24.35
CA ARG A 95 -36.23 -43.10 25.13
C ARG A 95 -37.15 -42.43 26.15
N VAL A 96 -36.68 -41.37 26.81
CA VAL A 96 -37.51 -40.57 27.73
C VAL A 96 -38.69 -39.92 27.01
N VAL A 97 -38.49 -39.46 25.77
CA VAL A 97 -39.55 -38.87 24.94
C VAL A 97 -40.55 -39.94 24.48
N ASP A 98 -40.07 -41.10 24.00
CA ASP A 98 -40.90 -42.18 23.48
C ASP A 98 -41.79 -42.84 24.55
N ASN A 99 -41.31 -42.91 25.80
CA ASN A 99 -42.03 -43.53 26.92
C ASN A 99 -43.03 -42.61 27.62
N ARG A 100 -43.27 -41.38 27.12
CA ARG A 100 -44.19 -40.42 27.76
C ARG A 100 -45.54 -40.33 27.07
N TYR A 101 -46.59 -40.46 27.88
CA TYR A 101 -47.94 -40.00 27.56
C TYR A 101 -48.18 -38.58 28.08
N ARG A 102 -48.99 -37.81 27.35
CA ARG A 102 -49.19 -36.35 27.51
C ARG A 102 -49.37 -35.90 28.97
N GLY A 103 -48.59 -34.89 29.37
CA GLY A 103 -48.86 -34.01 30.52
C GLY A 103 -48.20 -32.65 30.29
N ASN A 104 -48.80 -31.54 30.77
CA ASN A 104 -48.37 -30.11 30.80
C ASN A 104 -47.23 -29.60 29.88
N TRP A 105 -47.08 -30.11 28.66
CA TRP A 105 -46.05 -29.70 27.72
C TRP A 105 -46.72 -29.01 26.54
N HIS A 106 -46.13 -27.89 26.12
CA HIS A 106 -46.58 -27.16 24.94
C HIS A 106 -46.19 -27.88 23.63
N LEU A 107 -45.27 -28.85 23.70
CA LEU A 107 -44.83 -29.68 22.58
C LEU A 107 -45.22 -31.14 22.84
N GLU A 108 -45.81 -31.78 21.83
CA GLU A 108 -46.12 -33.21 21.93
C GLU A 108 -44.86 -34.07 21.85
N PRO A 109 -44.86 -35.28 22.44
CA PRO A 109 -43.69 -36.16 22.44
C PRO A 109 -43.14 -36.41 21.02
N TYR A 110 -44.00 -36.63 20.04
CA TYR A 110 -43.60 -36.84 18.65
C TYR A 110 -43.05 -35.55 17.98
N THR A 111 -43.50 -34.36 18.37
CA THR A 111 -42.92 -33.07 17.93
C THR A 111 -41.51 -32.89 18.46
N ILE A 112 -41.29 -33.22 19.72
CA ILE A 112 -39.98 -33.11 20.37
C ILE A 112 -39.03 -34.15 19.79
N ARG A 113 -39.51 -35.38 19.61
CA ARG A 113 -38.76 -36.46 18.98
C ARG A 113 -38.31 -36.04 17.59
N THR A 114 -39.22 -35.50 16.79
CA THR A 114 -38.94 -35.01 15.44
C THR A 114 -37.96 -33.85 15.49
N LEU A 115 -38.11 -32.90 16.43
CA LEU A 115 -37.19 -31.80 16.59
C LEU A 115 -35.77 -32.27 16.97
N ILE A 116 -35.64 -33.21 17.92
CA ILE A 116 -34.34 -33.79 18.30
C ILE A 116 -33.71 -34.50 17.10
N LEU A 117 -34.47 -35.35 16.41
CA LEU A 117 -33.97 -36.08 15.24
C LEU A 117 -33.66 -35.18 14.04
N LEU A 118 -34.44 -34.11 13.84
CA LEU A 118 -34.20 -33.13 12.80
C LEU A 118 -32.91 -32.38 13.09
N LEU A 119 -32.75 -31.85 14.31
CA LEU A 119 -31.47 -31.25 14.72
C LEU A 119 -30.33 -32.27 14.61
N TYR A 120 -30.66 -33.55 14.81
CA TYR A 120 -29.69 -34.64 14.78
C TYR A 120 -29.17 -34.96 13.40
N GLY A 121 -30.07 -35.37 12.52
CA GLY A 121 -29.73 -35.84 11.20
C GLY A 121 -29.43 -34.72 10.21
N THR A 122 -29.62 -33.43 10.53
CA THR A 122 -29.52 -32.34 9.53
C THR A 122 -28.46 -31.30 9.77
N GLY A 123 -27.83 -31.24 10.94
CA GLY A 123 -26.91 -30.14 11.06
C GLY A 123 -27.61 -28.77 11.26
N LEU A 124 -28.90 -28.66 11.63
CA LEU A 124 -29.59 -27.36 11.69
C LEU A 124 -29.39 -26.63 13.01
N ARG A 125 -29.16 -25.31 12.95
CA ARG A 125 -29.34 -24.48 14.14
C ARG A 125 -30.81 -24.53 14.53
N ILE A 126 -31.12 -24.53 15.83
CA ILE A 126 -32.50 -24.57 16.33
C ILE A 126 -33.40 -23.49 15.72
N GLY A 127 -32.88 -22.27 15.54
CA GLY A 127 -33.62 -21.19 14.89
C GLY A 127 -33.89 -21.44 13.40
N GLU A 128 -33.11 -22.28 12.72
CA GLU A 128 -33.37 -22.71 11.34
C GLU A 128 -34.45 -23.81 11.34
N ALA A 129 -34.32 -24.81 12.22
CA ALA A 129 -35.26 -25.92 12.32
C ALA A 129 -36.70 -25.49 12.68
N ILE A 130 -36.87 -24.59 13.65
CA ILE A 130 -38.20 -24.13 14.08
C ILE A 130 -38.87 -23.16 13.10
N ARG A 131 -38.12 -22.62 12.13
CA ARG A 131 -38.63 -21.69 11.11
C ARG A 131 -38.95 -22.36 9.77
N LEU A 132 -38.63 -23.65 9.61
CA LEU A 132 -39.03 -24.39 8.42
C LEU A 132 -40.53 -24.32 8.23
N GLN A 133 -40.95 -23.97 7.02
CA GLN A 133 -42.33 -24.03 6.59
C GLN A 133 -42.56 -25.29 5.74
N HIS A 134 -43.81 -25.61 5.43
CA HIS A 134 -44.12 -26.79 4.61
C HIS A 134 -43.44 -26.74 3.25
N GLN A 135 -43.38 -25.57 2.62
CA GLN A 135 -42.69 -25.38 1.34
C GLN A 135 -41.16 -25.58 1.42
N ASP A 136 -40.59 -25.52 2.63
CA ASP A 136 -39.15 -25.67 2.84
C ASP A 136 -38.76 -27.13 3.06
N VAL A 137 -39.72 -28.04 3.19
CA VAL A 137 -39.47 -29.46 3.48
C VAL A 137 -39.84 -30.31 2.27
N GLY A 138 -38.88 -30.49 1.36
CA GLY A 138 -39.00 -31.34 0.18
C GLY A 138 -38.85 -32.81 0.54
N LEU A 139 -39.94 -33.46 0.96
CA LEU A 139 -39.93 -34.88 1.37
C LEU A 139 -39.74 -35.88 0.21
N ASN A 140 -39.96 -35.45 -1.04
CA ASN A 140 -39.78 -36.29 -2.22
C ASN A 140 -38.34 -36.26 -2.72
N ASP A 141 -37.75 -35.06 -2.73
CA ASP A 141 -36.36 -34.85 -3.18
C ASP A 141 -35.35 -35.01 -2.03
N ALA A 142 -35.84 -35.34 -0.82
CA ALA A 142 -35.05 -35.46 0.40
C ALA A 142 -34.18 -34.23 0.68
N ILE A 143 -34.73 -33.03 0.48
CA ILE A 143 -34.02 -31.76 0.64
C ILE A 143 -34.81 -30.79 1.52
N LEU A 144 -34.14 -30.12 2.45
CA LEU A 144 -34.68 -28.97 3.18
C LEU A 144 -34.12 -27.67 2.60
N THR A 145 -34.99 -26.69 2.37
CA THR A 145 -34.62 -25.35 1.93
C THR A 145 -34.54 -24.41 3.13
N VAL A 146 -33.33 -24.07 3.58
CA VAL A 146 -33.15 -23.15 4.69
C VAL A 146 -33.00 -21.73 4.15
N ARG A 147 -34.04 -20.92 4.30
CA ARG A 147 -34.11 -19.55 3.77
C ARG A 147 -33.63 -18.50 4.76
N GLU A 148 -33.09 -17.39 4.22
CA GLU A 148 -32.83 -16.14 4.94
C GLU A 148 -32.06 -16.30 6.26
N THR A 149 -30.93 -17.01 6.20
CA THR A 149 -30.08 -17.23 7.37
C THR A 149 -29.15 -16.04 7.66
N LYS A 150 -28.21 -16.17 8.62
CA LYS A 150 -27.22 -15.10 8.89
C LYS A 150 -26.54 -14.72 7.57
N PHE A 151 -26.54 -13.43 7.21
CA PHE A 151 -26.08 -12.89 5.92
C PHE A 151 -27.00 -13.14 4.70
N TYR A 152 -28.30 -13.39 4.91
CA TYR A 152 -29.31 -13.56 3.84
C TYR A 152 -29.01 -14.71 2.87
N LYS A 153 -28.19 -15.67 3.29
CA LYS A 153 -27.87 -16.85 2.49
C LYS A 153 -28.98 -17.89 2.63
N THR A 154 -29.37 -18.46 1.49
CA THR A 154 -30.25 -19.63 1.38
C THR A 154 -29.40 -20.85 1.03
N ARG A 155 -29.72 -22.01 1.60
CA ARG A 155 -29.02 -23.27 1.30
C ARG A 155 -29.95 -24.47 1.31
N LEU A 156 -29.63 -25.45 0.46
CA LEU A 156 -30.28 -26.75 0.42
C LEU A 156 -29.57 -27.72 1.37
N VAL A 157 -30.34 -28.57 2.04
CA VAL A 157 -29.82 -29.53 3.04
C VAL A 157 -30.36 -30.91 2.69
N PRO A 158 -29.54 -31.82 2.15
CA PRO A 158 -29.97 -33.19 1.90
C PRO A 158 -30.26 -33.88 3.24
N VAL A 159 -31.29 -34.74 3.26
CA VAL A 159 -31.67 -35.53 4.43
C VAL A 159 -31.67 -37.02 4.09
N SER A 160 -31.21 -37.85 5.02
CA SER A 160 -31.22 -39.31 4.85
C SER A 160 -32.64 -39.86 4.66
N SER A 161 -32.77 -41.03 4.04
CA SER A 161 -34.03 -41.77 3.94
C SER A 161 -34.74 -41.96 5.28
N ASP A 162 -33.99 -42.29 6.34
CA ASP A 162 -34.54 -42.55 7.67
C ASP A 162 -35.16 -41.29 8.28
N LEU A 163 -34.42 -40.17 8.23
CA LEU A 163 -34.94 -38.88 8.67
C LEU A 163 -36.11 -38.42 7.79
N THR A 164 -36.08 -38.67 6.48
CA THR A 164 -37.20 -38.36 5.58
C THR A 164 -38.46 -39.11 6.01
N GLY A 165 -38.32 -40.38 6.40
CA GLY A 165 -39.41 -41.18 6.99
C GLY A 165 -39.96 -40.58 8.29
N VAL A 166 -39.08 -40.10 9.18
CA VAL A 166 -39.47 -39.42 10.43
C VAL A 166 -40.23 -38.13 10.15
N LEU A 167 -39.75 -37.29 9.22
CA LEU A 167 -40.39 -36.03 8.86
C LEU A 167 -41.75 -36.27 8.19
N ARG A 168 -41.84 -37.28 7.32
CA ARG A 168 -43.10 -37.70 6.69
C ARG A 168 -44.11 -38.20 7.72
N GLY A 169 -43.70 -39.10 8.62
CA GLY A 169 -44.55 -39.61 9.69
C GLY A 169 -45.00 -38.52 10.67
N TYR A 170 -44.15 -37.53 10.93
CA TYR A 170 -44.52 -36.34 11.70
C TYR A 170 -45.59 -35.51 10.97
N PHE A 171 -45.36 -35.22 9.69
CA PHE A 171 -46.28 -34.44 8.87
C PHE A 171 -47.67 -35.09 8.79
N GLU A 172 -47.70 -36.40 8.49
CA GLU A 172 -48.92 -37.18 8.41
C GLU A 172 -49.65 -37.30 9.76
N ARG A 173 -48.95 -37.22 10.89
CA ARG A 173 -49.56 -37.27 12.22
C ARG A 173 -50.05 -35.91 12.68
N LYS A 174 -49.27 -34.85 12.48
CA LYS A 174 -49.56 -33.51 12.99
C LYS A 174 -50.57 -32.77 12.12
N TRP A 175 -50.46 -32.93 10.81
CA TRP A 175 -51.16 -32.10 9.82
C TRP A 175 -52.19 -32.89 8.99
N LYS A 176 -52.50 -34.14 9.36
CA LYS A 176 -53.53 -34.96 8.70
C LYS A 176 -54.85 -34.20 8.59
N GLY A 177 -55.37 -34.04 7.37
CA GLY A 177 -56.67 -33.40 7.13
C GLY A 177 -56.71 -31.89 7.36
N SER A 178 -55.57 -31.23 7.55
CA SER A 178 -55.49 -29.77 7.70
C SER A 178 -55.25 -29.12 6.33
N GLY A 179 -56.08 -28.14 5.95
CA GLY A 179 -55.84 -27.30 4.77
C GLY A 179 -54.59 -26.47 4.98
N SER A 180 -53.48 -26.88 4.38
CA SER A 180 -52.18 -26.27 4.64
C SER A 180 -51.82 -25.24 3.58
N SER A 181 -51.44 -24.05 4.04
CA SER A 181 -50.76 -23.04 3.23
C SER A 181 -49.26 -23.35 3.16
N THR A 182 -48.58 -22.87 2.12
CA THR A 182 -47.12 -22.98 2.00
C THR A 182 -46.37 -22.28 3.13
N ALA A 183 -46.99 -21.28 3.77
CA ALA A 183 -46.44 -20.53 4.91
C ALA A 183 -46.69 -21.18 6.28
N THR A 184 -47.36 -22.34 6.34
CA THR A 184 -47.61 -23.06 7.59
C THR A 184 -46.29 -23.57 8.19
N PRO A 185 -46.04 -23.38 9.51
CA PRO A 185 -44.83 -23.87 10.16
C PRO A 185 -44.79 -25.40 10.11
N PHE A 186 -43.65 -25.97 9.77
CA PHE A 186 -43.49 -27.42 9.75
C PHE A 186 -43.60 -27.99 11.17
N LEU A 187 -42.77 -27.52 12.11
CA LEU A 187 -42.87 -27.90 13.51
C LEU A 187 -43.83 -26.97 14.26
N ALA A 188 -44.83 -27.55 14.93
CA ALA A 188 -45.81 -26.80 15.70
C ALA A 188 -46.06 -27.36 17.11
N THR A 189 -46.49 -26.48 18.01
CA THR A 189 -47.05 -26.80 19.33
C THR A 189 -48.35 -27.60 19.20
N TYR A 190 -48.87 -28.14 20.30
CA TYR A 190 -50.10 -28.95 20.28
C TYR A 190 -51.31 -28.25 19.65
N ASP A 191 -51.38 -26.92 19.75
CA ASP A 191 -52.41 -26.03 19.20
C ASP A 191 -52.09 -25.47 17.81
N GLY A 192 -51.02 -25.94 17.15
CA GLY A 192 -50.69 -25.59 15.76
C GLY A 192 -49.87 -24.31 15.59
N ARG A 193 -49.43 -23.65 16.68
CA ARG A 193 -48.57 -22.46 16.62
C ARG A 193 -47.10 -22.84 16.35
N PRO A 194 -46.29 -21.94 15.76
CA PRO A 194 -44.86 -22.19 15.55
C PRO A 194 -44.14 -22.47 16.87
N VAL A 195 -43.24 -23.46 16.86
CA VAL A 195 -42.36 -23.71 18.01
C VAL A 195 -41.43 -22.52 18.21
N THR A 196 -41.37 -21.97 19.43
CA THR A 196 -40.44 -20.88 19.76
C THR A 196 -39.14 -21.41 20.36
N HIS A 197 -38.08 -20.59 20.32
CA HIS A 197 -36.81 -20.90 21.00
C HIS A 197 -37.02 -21.23 22.49
N LEU A 198 -37.87 -20.46 23.17
CA LEU A 198 -38.17 -20.65 24.59
C LEU A 198 -38.85 -22.00 24.85
N THR A 199 -39.86 -22.33 24.03
CA THR A 199 -40.61 -23.58 24.18
C THR A 199 -39.73 -24.81 23.94
N ALA A 200 -38.87 -24.75 22.91
CA ALA A 200 -37.89 -25.80 22.63
C ALA A 200 -36.86 -25.94 23.76
N GLU A 201 -36.35 -24.82 24.29
CA GLU A 201 -35.37 -24.80 25.39
C GLU A 201 -35.90 -25.45 26.66
N LEU A 202 -37.11 -25.06 27.08
CA LEU A 202 -37.73 -25.61 28.27
C LEU A 202 -38.00 -27.11 28.14
N ALA A 203 -38.50 -27.56 26.99
CA ALA A 203 -38.73 -28.97 26.72
C ALA A 203 -37.43 -29.77 26.85
N PHE A 204 -36.34 -29.31 26.24
CA PHE A 204 -35.08 -30.04 26.25
C PHE A 204 -34.35 -30.02 27.60
N LYS A 205 -34.35 -28.89 28.32
CA LYS A 205 -33.79 -28.82 29.69
C LYS A 205 -34.41 -29.91 30.57
N ARG A 206 -35.72 -30.08 30.44
CA ARG A 206 -36.49 -31.08 31.17
C ARG A 206 -36.15 -32.52 30.75
N ILE A 207 -36.09 -32.80 29.44
CA ILE A 207 -35.70 -34.13 28.92
C ILE A 207 -34.30 -34.52 29.40
N ARG A 208 -33.35 -33.59 29.32
CA ARG A 208 -31.97 -33.84 29.75
C ARG A 208 -31.89 -34.18 31.24
N TYR A 209 -32.63 -33.42 32.06
CA TYR A 209 -32.72 -33.68 33.50
C TYR A 209 -33.30 -35.08 33.79
N GLU A 210 -34.40 -35.43 33.13
CA GLU A 210 -35.08 -36.72 33.29
C GLU A 210 -34.27 -37.91 32.74
N ALA A 211 -33.48 -37.69 31.69
CA ALA A 211 -32.55 -38.68 31.14
C ALA A 211 -31.30 -38.89 32.02
N GLY A 212 -31.16 -38.15 33.13
CA GLY A 212 -30.01 -38.23 34.02
C GLY A 212 -28.72 -37.69 33.42
N VAL A 213 -28.80 -36.89 32.36
CA VAL A 213 -27.65 -36.37 31.60
C VAL A 213 -27.12 -35.12 32.31
N LYS A 214 -25.95 -35.23 32.95
CA LYS A 214 -25.33 -34.16 33.77
C LYS A 214 -23.90 -33.88 33.31
N ARG A 215 -23.53 -32.59 33.34
CA ARG A 215 -22.18 -32.10 33.04
C ARG A 215 -21.26 -32.33 34.25
N THR A 216 -20.08 -32.93 34.07
CA THR A 216 -19.14 -33.32 35.15
C THR A 216 -17.85 -32.49 35.23
N ASP A 217 -17.59 -31.59 34.27
CA ASP A 217 -16.42 -30.69 34.28
C ASP A 217 -16.68 -29.40 35.09
N THR A 218 -15.60 -28.79 35.60
CA THR A 218 -15.58 -27.61 36.51
C THR A 218 -16.03 -26.28 35.88
N GLY A 219 -16.81 -26.32 34.80
CA GLY A 219 -17.35 -25.13 34.13
C GLY A 219 -18.45 -24.42 34.93
N LEU A 220 -18.42 -23.08 34.97
CA LEU A 220 -19.46 -22.26 35.60
C LEU A 220 -20.86 -22.57 35.04
N LYS A 221 -21.84 -22.62 35.96
CA LYS A 221 -23.26 -22.98 35.82
C LYS A 221 -23.88 -22.85 34.41
N THR A 222 -24.38 -24.00 33.96
CA THR A 222 -25.69 -24.28 33.37
C THR A 222 -26.60 -23.09 33.09
N ASP A 223 -26.64 -22.63 31.84
CA ASP A 223 -27.86 -22.23 31.11
C ASP A 223 -27.44 -21.49 29.84
N THR A 224 -27.41 -22.19 28.71
CA THR A 224 -27.61 -21.59 27.39
C THR A 224 -27.71 -22.71 26.35
N TYR A 225 -28.93 -22.89 25.87
CA TYR A 225 -29.40 -24.04 25.10
C TYR A 225 -29.10 -24.01 23.59
N ASN A 226 -28.67 -22.91 22.99
CA ASN A 226 -28.93 -22.72 21.55
C ASN A 226 -27.85 -23.17 20.54
N ALA A 227 -26.80 -23.88 20.95
CA ALA A 227 -25.85 -24.44 19.98
C ALA A 227 -25.22 -25.80 20.38
N ALA A 228 -25.52 -26.33 21.57
CA ALA A 228 -24.82 -27.52 22.10
C ALA A 228 -25.42 -28.86 21.64
N ILE A 229 -26.72 -28.95 21.39
CA ILE A 229 -27.38 -30.20 20.95
C ILE A 229 -26.95 -30.54 19.54
N SER A 230 -27.02 -29.52 18.69
CA SER A 230 -26.51 -29.57 17.34
C SER A 230 -25.05 -30.06 17.25
N ARG A 231 -24.16 -29.54 18.11
CA ARG A 231 -22.73 -29.93 18.22
C ARG A 231 -22.51 -31.34 18.75
N ALA A 232 -23.24 -31.66 19.81
CA ALA A 232 -23.21 -32.94 20.48
C ALA A 232 -23.61 -34.09 19.56
N VAL A 233 -24.63 -33.82 18.78
CA VAL A 233 -25.27 -34.80 17.95
C VAL A 233 -24.49 -35.07 16.66
N SER A 234 -23.88 -34.04 16.08
CA SER A 234 -22.96 -34.20 14.95
C SER A 234 -21.87 -35.24 15.26
N ALA A 235 -21.30 -35.23 16.48
CA ALA A 235 -20.27 -36.20 16.90
C ALA A 235 -20.71 -37.67 16.81
N LEU A 236 -22.02 -37.95 16.86
CA LEU A 236 -22.64 -39.29 16.96
C LEU A 236 -23.11 -39.86 15.63
N LEU A 237 -23.12 -39.03 14.58
CA LEU A 237 -23.37 -39.48 13.23
C LEU A 237 -22.21 -40.36 12.77
N ALA A 238 -22.50 -41.45 12.05
CA ALA A 238 -21.48 -42.29 11.42
C ALA A 238 -20.60 -41.45 10.46
N ALA A 239 -19.35 -41.89 10.22
CA ALA A 239 -18.33 -41.09 9.53
C ALA A 239 -18.75 -40.64 8.11
N ASP A 240 -19.76 -41.29 7.55
CA ASP A 240 -20.37 -41.13 6.23
C ASP A 240 -21.65 -40.27 6.22
N SER A 241 -22.06 -39.68 7.34
CA SER A 241 -23.26 -38.85 7.38
C SER A 241 -23.03 -37.41 6.90
N VAL A 242 -23.70 -37.05 5.81
CA VAL A 242 -23.66 -35.76 5.08
C VAL A 242 -23.92 -34.51 5.95
N ASN A 243 -24.49 -34.66 7.15
CA ASN A 243 -24.91 -33.53 7.99
C ASN A 243 -24.06 -33.30 9.25
N LYS A 244 -22.99 -34.10 9.46
CA LYS A 244 -22.05 -34.00 10.58
C LYS A 244 -21.24 -32.70 10.57
N GLU A 245 -20.90 -32.18 9.41
CA GLU A 245 -20.02 -31.01 9.25
C GLU A 245 -20.68 -29.66 9.61
N ARG A 246 -22.01 -29.63 9.73
CA ARG A 246 -22.76 -28.36 9.61
C ARG A 246 -22.99 -27.57 10.91
N LEU A 247 -22.59 -28.07 12.09
CA LEU A 247 -23.16 -27.60 13.37
C LEU A 247 -22.26 -27.07 14.49
N ALA A 248 -20.94 -27.06 14.34
CA ALA A 248 -20.10 -26.56 15.42
C ALA A 248 -19.90 -25.03 15.34
N GLY A 249 -20.18 -24.29 16.44
CA GLY A 249 -19.81 -22.87 16.67
C GLY A 249 -18.99 -22.74 17.96
N ASP A 250 -18.34 -21.66 18.40
CA ASP A 250 -18.00 -20.35 17.81
C ASP A 250 -16.60 -19.89 18.33
N GLY A 251 -15.65 -20.82 18.43
CA GLY A 251 -14.26 -20.50 18.78
C GLY A 251 -13.37 -21.70 18.52
N LEU A 252 -13.65 -22.82 19.20
CA LEU A 252 -13.12 -24.11 18.79
C LEU A 252 -13.71 -24.56 17.47
N ALA A 253 -14.99 -24.30 17.19
CA ALA A 253 -15.56 -24.68 15.91
C ALA A 253 -15.30 -23.68 14.79
N GLU A 254 -15.05 -22.41 15.05
CA GLU A 254 -14.55 -21.57 13.96
C GLU A 254 -13.14 -22.04 13.61
N GLN A 255 -12.28 -22.34 14.59
CA GLN A 255 -10.95 -22.89 14.31
C GLN A 255 -10.96 -24.34 13.78
N LEU A 256 -11.87 -25.19 14.26
CA LEU A 256 -11.98 -26.60 13.89
C LEU A 256 -12.83 -26.78 12.63
N THR A 257 -13.91 -26.02 12.40
CA THR A 257 -14.61 -25.96 11.09
C THR A 257 -13.72 -25.29 10.07
N ASP A 258 -12.93 -24.26 10.40
CA ASP A 258 -11.99 -23.70 9.43
C ASP A 258 -10.82 -24.66 9.17
N SER A 259 -10.41 -25.48 10.15
CA SER A 259 -9.40 -26.54 9.95
C SER A 259 -9.96 -27.79 9.27
N VAL A 260 -11.21 -28.18 9.56
CA VAL A 260 -11.90 -29.37 9.06
C VAL A 260 -12.54 -29.07 7.71
N MET A 261 -13.12 -27.90 7.47
CA MET A 261 -13.48 -27.45 6.11
C MET A 261 -12.23 -27.27 5.28
N ARG A 262 -11.10 -26.74 5.81
CA ARG A 262 -9.83 -26.83 5.08
C ARG A 262 -9.41 -28.28 4.83
N LEU A 263 -9.68 -29.22 5.73
CA LEU A 263 -9.39 -30.64 5.55
C LEU A 263 -10.33 -31.31 4.54
N ILE A 264 -11.63 -31.01 4.55
CA ILE A 264 -12.67 -31.56 3.67
C ILE A 264 -12.59 -30.92 2.30
N GLU A 265 -12.43 -29.60 2.22
CA GLU A 265 -12.10 -28.91 0.98
C GLU A 265 -10.80 -29.49 0.44
N ARG A 266 -9.77 -29.71 1.25
CA ARG A 266 -8.57 -30.46 0.84
C ARG A 266 -8.89 -31.87 0.32
N GLU A 267 -9.61 -32.72 1.06
CA GLU A 267 -9.93 -34.10 0.67
C GLU A 267 -10.90 -34.17 -0.53
N TRP A 268 -11.87 -33.26 -0.64
CA TRP A 268 -12.86 -33.16 -1.72
C TRP A 268 -12.22 -32.61 -2.99
N THR A 269 -11.39 -31.59 -2.85
CA THR A 269 -10.59 -31.02 -3.94
C THR A 269 -9.55 -32.04 -4.42
N LEU A 270 -8.98 -32.84 -3.51
CA LEU A 270 -8.18 -34.02 -3.85
C LEU A 270 -9.01 -35.07 -4.61
N LEU A 271 -10.22 -35.43 -4.15
CA LEU A 271 -11.09 -36.42 -4.83
C LEU A 271 -11.52 -35.95 -6.24
N GLY A 272 -11.94 -34.69 -6.40
CA GLY A 272 -12.31 -34.13 -7.70
C GLY A 272 -11.12 -33.84 -8.62
N SER A 273 -9.90 -33.74 -8.06
CA SER A 273 -8.65 -33.69 -8.82
C SER A 273 -8.09 -35.09 -9.09
N ASP A 274 -8.40 -36.11 -8.28
CA ASP A 274 -8.04 -37.51 -8.55
C ASP A 274 -8.85 -38.07 -9.72
N GLU A 275 -10.09 -37.61 -9.92
CA GLU A 275 -10.88 -37.97 -11.10
C GLU A 275 -10.35 -37.32 -12.39
N ARG A 276 -9.91 -36.06 -12.33
CA ARG A 276 -9.55 -35.25 -13.52
C ARG A 276 -8.03 -35.16 -13.80
N ALA A 277 -7.21 -35.28 -12.77
CA ALA A 277 -5.75 -35.23 -12.79
C ALA A 277 -5.10 -36.49 -12.17
N GLY A 278 -5.85 -37.59 -12.04
CA GLY A 278 -5.42 -38.79 -11.31
C GLY A 278 -4.10 -39.39 -11.76
N GLU A 279 -3.77 -39.37 -13.06
CA GLU A 279 -2.47 -39.85 -13.55
C GLU A 279 -1.31 -38.97 -13.05
N ALA A 280 -1.49 -37.65 -13.06
CA ALA A 280 -0.51 -36.69 -12.57
C ALA A 280 -0.32 -36.82 -11.04
N LEU A 281 -1.42 -36.89 -10.29
CA LEU A 281 -1.37 -37.07 -8.84
C LEU A 281 -0.75 -38.42 -8.46
N LYS A 282 -1.03 -39.48 -9.21
CA LYS A 282 -0.38 -40.80 -9.01
C LYS A 282 1.13 -40.72 -9.22
N LYS A 283 1.60 -40.02 -10.26
CA LYS A 283 3.03 -39.79 -10.48
C LYS A 283 3.65 -38.96 -9.36
N LEU A 284 3.02 -37.86 -8.95
CA LEU A 284 3.52 -37.01 -7.86
C LEU A 284 3.62 -37.79 -6.53
N ARG A 285 2.64 -38.66 -6.25
CA ARG A 285 2.63 -39.54 -5.07
C ARG A 285 3.77 -40.58 -5.04
N THR A 286 4.52 -40.76 -6.12
CA THR A 286 5.71 -41.63 -6.11
C THR A 286 6.90 -41.02 -5.37
N ALA A 287 6.94 -39.68 -5.28
CA ALA A 287 8.06 -38.94 -4.69
C ALA A 287 7.64 -38.02 -3.54
N TYR A 288 6.35 -37.65 -3.47
CA TYR A 288 5.83 -36.70 -2.49
C TYR A 288 4.53 -37.16 -1.85
N GLU A 289 4.31 -36.79 -0.60
CA GLU A 289 2.99 -36.75 -0.01
C GLU A 289 2.23 -35.53 -0.57
N VAL A 290 1.19 -35.77 -1.36
CA VAL A 290 0.32 -34.68 -1.85
C VAL A 290 -0.63 -34.28 -0.73
N VAL A 291 -0.41 -33.11 -0.15
CA VAL A 291 -1.19 -32.57 0.96
C VAL A 291 -2.51 -31.99 0.47
N THR A 292 -2.48 -31.15 -0.58
CA THR A 292 -3.68 -30.59 -1.23
C THR A 292 -3.48 -30.65 -2.75
N ALA A 293 -4.54 -30.79 -3.54
CA ALA A 293 -4.48 -30.62 -4.99
C ALA A 293 -5.81 -30.12 -5.56
N GLU A 294 -5.79 -29.04 -6.34
CA GLU A 294 -6.97 -28.40 -6.92
C GLU A 294 -6.79 -28.09 -8.40
N LEU A 295 -7.81 -28.36 -9.21
CA LEU A 295 -7.92 -27.82 -10.57
C LEU A 295 -8.74 -26.53 -10.56
N THR A 296 -8.07 -25.39 -10.72
CA THR A 296 -8.71 -24.07 -10.67
C THR A 296 -8.13 -23.11 -11.71
N PRO A 297 -8.94 -22.19 -12.26
CA PRO A 297 -8.45 -21.08 -13.07
C PRO A 297 -7.94 -19.93 -12.19
N TYR A 298 -8.15 -20.00 -10.87
CA TYR A 298 -7.75 -18.94 -9.95
C TYR A 298 -6.24 -18.84 -9.88
N HIS A 299 -5.73 -17.62 -10.02
CA HIS A 299 -4.33 -17.33 -9.85
C HIS A 299 -4.17 -16.28 -8.72
N HIS A 300 -3.13 -16.45 -7.90
CA HIS A 300 -2.66 -15.43 -6.95
C HIS A 300 -1.77 -14.42 -7.68
N PRO A 301 -1.73 -13.12 -7.36
CA PRO A 301 -1.02 -12.10 -8.14
C PRO A 301 0.42 -12.40 -8.62
N GLU A 302 1.21 -13.25 -7.95
CA GLU A 302 2.51 -13.74 -8.50
C GLU A 302 2.40 -14.92 -9.48
N TYR A 303 1.40 -15.80 -9.30
CA TYR A 303 1.07 -16.92 -10.20
C TYR A 303 0.09 -16.49 -11.29
N GLY A 304 -0.47 -15.28 -11.16
CA GLY A 304 -1.38 -14.59 -12.06
C GLY A 304 -2.55 -13.90 -11.36
N THR A 305 -3.13 -12.87 -11.96
CA THR A 305 -4.48 -12.45 -11.60
C THR A 305 -5.41 -12.76 -12.76
N ALA A 306 -6.66 -13.08 -12.43
CA ALA A 306 -7.78 -12.77 -13.30
C ALA A 306 -7.76 -11.25 -13.47
N THR A 307 -7.19 -10.76 -14.57
CA THR A 307 -7.48 -9.38 -14.96
C THR A 307 -8.97 -9.36 -15.30
N TYR A 308 -9.67 -8.36 -14.78
CA TYR A 308 -11.02 -7.95 -15.21
C TYR A 308 -11.06 -7.52 -16.70
N LYS A 309 -10.06 -7.94 -17.49
CA LYS A 309 -9.69 -7.53 -18.84
C LYS A 309 -8.99 -8.71 -19.56
N GLY A 310 -9.76 -9.74 -19.89
CA GLY A 310 -9.68 -10.40 -21.20
C GLY A 310 -8.54 -11.37 -21.54
N GLU A 311 -7.78 -11.94 -20.60
CA GLU A 311 -7.01 -13.17 -20.91
C GLU A 311 -7.87 -14.42 -20.63
N PRO A 312 -7.74 -15.51 -21.42
CA PRO A 312 -8.45 -16.75 -21.13
C PRO A 312 -8.03 -17.31 -19.77
N GLU A 313 -9.02 -17.75 -18.98
CA GLU A 313 -8.80 -18.45 -17.71
C GLU A 313 -8.05 -19.77 -17.97
N GLU A 314 -6.74 -19.80 -17.71
CA GLU A 314 -5.95 -21.03 -17.84
C GLU A 314 -6.21 -21.94 -16.64
N MET A 315 -6.74 -23.13 -16.88
CA MET A 315 -6.93 -24.13 -15.83
C MET A 315 -5.58 -24.71 -15.42
N ASN A 316 -5.35 -24.81 -14.10
CA ASN A 316 -4.11 -25.31 -13.54
C ASN A 316 -4.36 -26.28 -12.40
N LEU A 317 -3.46 -27.25 -12.22
CA LEU A 317 -3.33 -28.06 -11.02
C LEU A 317 -2.48 -27.29 -9.99
N HIS A 318 -3.11 -26.84 -8.92
CA HIS A 318 -2.47 -26.24 -7.75
C HIS A 318 -2.33 -27.31 -6.67
N ALA A 319 -1.12 -27.75 -6.36
CA ALA A 319 -0.86 -28.76 -5.35
C ALA A 319 0.09 -28.28 -4.25
N SER A 320 -0.23 -28.60 -3.00
CA SER A 320 0.71 -28.51 -1.88
C SER A 320 1.25 -29.89 -1.60
N MET A 321 2.58 -30.03 -1.55
CA MET A 321 3.22 -31.34 -1.43
C MET A 321 4.29 -31.31 -0.35
N ARG A 322 4.53 -32.46 0.28
CA ARG A 322 5.55 -32.66 1.31
C ARG A 322 6.41 -33.85 0.95
N LYS A 323 7.65 -33.86 1.44
CA LYS A 323 8.56 -34.98 1.36
C LYS A 323 9.00 -35.33 2.78
N ASP A 324 9.07 -36.61 3.13
CA ASP A 324 9.40 -37.04 4.50
C ASP A 324 10.79 -36.57 4.97
N THR A 325 11.68 -36.29 4.03
CA THR A 325 13.02 -35.74 4.29
C THR A 325 13.02 -34.25 4.61
N PHE A 326 11.88 -33.55 4.45
CA PHE A 326 11.78 -32.13 4.76
C PHE A 326 11.46 -31.88 6.23
N PRO A 327 11.92 -30.75 6.80
CA PRO A 327 11.39 -30.26 8.05
C PRO A 327 9.85 -30.14 8.00
N PRO A 328 9.11 -30.40 9.09
CA PRO A 328 7.65 -30.48 9.08
C PRO A 328 6.92 -29.21 8.59
N ASN A 329 7.60 -28.07 8.63
CA ASN A 329 7.11 -26.76 8.22
C ASN A 329 7.58 -26.33 6.82
N VAL A 330 8.24 -27.22 6.06
CA VAL A 330 8.67 -27.01 4.66
C VAL A 330 7.80 -27.83 3.71
N THR A 331 7.28 -27.18 2.67
CA THR A 331 6.40 -27.78 1.65
C THR A 331 6.71 -27.25 0.26
N TYR A 332 6.22 -27.93 -0.78
CA TYR A 332 6.16 -27.44 -2.15
C TYR A 332 4.80 -26.83 -2.44
N ALA A 333 4.79 -25.69 -3.12
CA ALA A 333 3.62 -25.10 -3.75
C ALA A 333 3.76 -25.24 -5.28
N LEU A 334 3.14 -26.28 -5.83
CA LEU A 334 3.20 -26.67 -7.24
C LEU A 334 2.01 -26.09 -8.02
N VAL A 335 2.28 -25.53 -9.19
CA VAL A 335 1.27 -25.09 -10.16
C VAL A 335 1.64 -25.67 -11.52
N LEU A 336 0.80 -26.55 -12.07
CA LEU A 336 1.01 -27.17 -13.39
C LEU A 336 -0.17 -26.90 -14.31
N ARG A 337 0.09 -26.78 -15.61
CA ARG A 337 -0.96 -26.48 -16.59
C ARG A 337 -1.90 -27.67 -16.74
N TYR A 338 -3.20 -27.41 -16.82
CA TYR A 338 -4.20 -28.40 -17.17
C TYR A 338 -4.86 -28.04 -18.51
N ALA A 339 -4.57 -28.83 -19.54
CA ALA A 339 -5.08 -28.64 -20.88
C ALA A 339 -5.50 -29.97 -21.50
N ASN A 340 -6.55 -29.96 -22.33
CA ASN A 340 -7.02 -31.15 -23.06
C ASN A 340 -7.28 -32.38 -22.17
N GLY A 341 -7.77 -32.16 -20.93
CA GLY A 341 -8.06 -33.24 -19.99
C GLY A 341 -6.83 -33.84 -19.29
N LYS A 342 -5.64 -33.22 -19.41
CA LYS A 342 -4.40 -33.72 -18.82
C LYS A 342 -3.62 -32.59 -18.13
N VAL A 343 -2.86 -32.96 -17.10
CA VAL A 343 -1.89 -32.07 -16.47
C VAL A 343 -0.54 -32.24 -17.17
N GLU A 344 0.03 -31.13 -17.62
CA GLU A 344 1.32 -31.05 -18.31
C GLU A 344 2.43 -30.68 -17.29
N GLY A 345 3.68 -31.08 -17.53
CA GLY A 345 4.82 -30.62 -16.71
C GLY A 345 5.17 -31.48 -15.49
N VAL A 346 4.47 -32.59 -15.26
CA VAL A 346 4.68 -33.45 -14.08
C VAL A 346 6.07 -34.12 -14.11
N ASP A 347 6.47 -34.64 -15.27
CA ASP A 347 7.74 -35.34 -15.42
C ASP A 347 8.91 -34.35 -15.33
N GLU A 348 8.76 -33.17 -15.91
CA GLU A 348 9.71 -32.05 -15.83
C GLU A 348 9.88 -31.56 -14.39
N PHE A 349 8.77 -31.46 -13.63
CA PHE A 349 8.83 -31.17 -12.20
C PHE A 349 9.61 -32.25 -11.45
N LEU A 350 9.29 -33.53 -11.63
CA LEU A 350 9.98 -34.62 -10.92
C LEU A 350 11.48 -34.68 -11.26
N GLN A 351 11.88 -34.29 -12.48
CA GLN A 351 13.28 -34.22 -12.90
C GLN A 351 14.03 -33.02 -12.33
N SER A 352 13.36 -31.88 -12.13
CA SER A 352 14.00 -30.62 -11.75
C SER A 352 13.87 -30.27 -10.26
N ALA A 353 12.89 -30.83 -9.55
CA ALA A 353 12.58 -30.49 -8.16
C ALA A 353 13.79 -30.66 -7.24
N ASP A 354 14.52 -31.78 -7.34
CA ASP A 354 15.68 -32.11 -6.48
C ASP A 354 16.74 -30.98 -6.42
N LYS A 355 16.96 -30.27 -7.53
CA LYS A 355 17.86 -29.10 -7.58
C LYS A 355 17.38 -27.99 -6.65
N TYR A 356 16.10 -27.65 -6.68
CA TYR A 356 15.51 -26.60 -5.84
C TYR A 356 15.47 -27.02 -4.36
N GLU A 357 15.20 -28.30 -4.09
CA GLU A 357 15.22 -28.86 -2.72
C GLU A 357 16.61 -28.72 -2.09
N LYS A 358 17.63 -29.18 -2.81
CA LYS A 358 19.01 -29.13 -2.35
C LYS A 358 19.44 -27.70 -2.09
N LEU A 359 19.10 -26.75 -2.96
CA LEU A 359 19.45 -25.35 -2.76
C LEU A 359 18.73 -24.77 -1.53
N ALA A 360 17.41 -24.93 -1.42
CA ALA A 360 16.60 -24.44 -0.31
C ALA A 360 17.10 -24.94 1.05
N LEU A 361 17.53 -26.19 1.12
CA LEU A 361 18.03 -26.83 2.33
C LEU A 361 19.57 -26.77 2.48
N SER A 362 20.28 -25.99 1.66
CA SER A 362 21.76 -25.88 1.73
C SER A 362 22.27 -24.69 2.53
N VAL A 363 21.37 -23.80 2.95
CA VAL A 363 21.69 -22.54 3.63
C VAL A 363 21.68 -22.74 5.15
N PRO A 364 22.83 -22.73 5.85
CA PRO A 364 22.90 -23.18 7.24
C PRO A 364 22.04 -22.37 8.22
N TRP A 365 22.06 -21.03 8.10
CA TRP A 365 21.28 -20.17 8.99
C TRP A 365 19.77 -20.31 8.72
N LEU A 366 19.37 -20.51 7.47
CA LEU A 366 17.97 -20.70 7.09
C LEU A 366 17.46 -22.03 7.63
N ASN A 367 18.22 -23.12 7.47
CA ASN A 367 17.88 -24.41 8.06
C ASN A 367 17.74 -24.31 9.58
N LYS A 368 18.70 -23.69 10.26
CA LYS A 368 18.62 -23.43 11.69
C LYS A 368 17.35 -22.65 12.05
N TYR A 369 17.00 -21.63 11.26
CA TYR A 369 15.79 -20.85 11.48
C TYR A 369 14.51 -21.68 11.28
N ILE A 370 14.47 -22.53 10.25
CA ILE A 370 13.35 -23.45 9.98
C ILE A 370 13.12 -24.34 11.20
N ASP A 371 14.18 -24.91 11.77
CA ASP A 371 14.13 -25.77 12.95
C ASP A 371 13.72 -25.01 14.22
N ASP A 372 14.28 -23.82 14.44
CA ASP A 372 14.00 -22.99 15.61
C ASP A 372 12.56 -22.39 15.57
N ASN A 373 11.89 -22.38 14.40
CA ASN A 373 10.60 -21.72 14.20
C ASN A 373 9.54 -22.66 13.57
N PRO A 374 9.12 -23.74 14.25
CA PRO A 374 8.24 -24.76 13.68
C PRO A 374 6.81 -24.28 13.35
N ARG A 375 6.44 -23.05 13.74
CA ARG A 375 5.15 -22.43 13.42
C ARG A 375 5.16 -21.55 12.15
N VAL A 376 6.35 -21.30 11.60
CA VAL A 376 6.50 -20.51 10.36
C VAL A 376 6.55 -21.48 9.19
N ALA A 377 5.63 -21.34 8.23
CA ALA A 377 5.61 -22.19 7.06
C ALA A 377 6.55 -21.65 5.97
N PHE A 378 7.25 -22.57 5.32
CA PHE A 378 8.16 -22.34 4.21
C PHE A 378 7.65 -23.11 3.01
N ARG A 379 7.41 -22.42 1.89
CA ARG A 379 6.93 -23.02 0.65
C ARG A 379 7.91 -22.76 -0.48
N ILE A 380 8.43 -23.82 -1.06
CA ILE A 380 9.17 -23.76 -2.32
C ILE A 380 8.13 -23.68 -3.45
N SER A 381 8.13 -22.58 -4.19
CA SER A 381 7.22 -22.42 -5.32
C SER A 381 7.76 -23.15 -6.55
N TYR A 382 6.88 -23.77 -7.34
CA TYR A 382 7.20 -24.29 -8.67
C TYR A 382 6.00 -24.05 -9.59
N VAL A 383 6.21 -23.35 -10.70
CA VAL A 383 5.15 -22.96 -11.63
C VAL A 383 5.54 -23.38 -13.04
N HIS A 384 4.76 -24.30 -13.60
CA HIS A 384 4.92 -24.97 -14.89
C HIS A 384 6.24 -25.74 -15.03
N ASN A 385 7.37 -25.04 -15.15
CA ASN A 385 8.67 -25.61 -15.50
C ASN A 385 9.82 -25.19 -14.59
N GLN A 386 9.63 -24.22 -13.69
CA GLN A 386 10.69 -23.69 -12.84
C GLN A 386 10.16 -23.06 -11.56
N SER A 387 11.05 -22.85 -10.59
CA SER A 387 10.67 -22.25 -9.30
C SER A 387 10.29 -20.77 -9.43
N LEU A 388 11.09 -19.97 -10.16
CA LEU A 388 10.75 -18.60 -10.54
C LEU A 388 10.16 -18.55 -11.97
N GLY A 389 8.87 -18.86 -12.10
CA GLY A 389 8.17 -18.90 -13.38
C GLY A 389 8.13 -17.56 -14.13
N ASP A 390 7.85 -17.60 -15.45
CA ASP A 390 7.92 -16.42 -16.31
C ASP A 390 6.99 -15.27 -15.88
N LYS A 391 5.82 -15.61 -15.33
CA LYS A 391 4.89 -14.62 -14.81
C LYS A 391 5.42 -13.94 -13.56
N ALA A 392 5.95 -14.72 -12.62
CA ALA A 392 6.61 -14.18 -11.43
C ALA A 392 7.80 -13.28 -11.85
N MET A 393 8.56 -13.67 -12.87
CA MET A 393 9.64 -12.85 -13.42
C MET A 393 9.13 -11.55 -14.06
N ARG A 394 8.01 -11.56 -14.79
CA ARG A 394 7.37 -10.34 -15.32
C ARG A 394 6.91 -9.41 -14.21
N VAL A 395 6.29 -9.95 -13.16
CA VAL A 395 5.85 -9.17 -11.99
C VAL A 395 7.04 -8.61 -11.23
N PHE A 396 8.08 -9.42 -11.00
CA PHE A 396 9.35 -8.98 -10.42
C PHE A 396 9.98 -7.86 -11.23
N THR A 397 10.01 -7.99 -12.57
CA THR A 397 10.51 -6.96 -13.48
C THR A 397 9.72 -5.66 -13.34
N ALA A 398 8.39 -5.73 -13.29
CA ALA A 398 7.55 -4.54 -13.09
C ALA A 398 7.80 -3.90 -11.72
N ASP A 399 7.90 -4.70 -10.65
CA ASP A 399 8.17 -4.23 -9.30
C ASP A 399 9.55 -3.56 -9.18
N MET A 400 10.58 -4.11 -9.82
CA MET A 400 11.94 -3.55 -9.80
C MET A 400 12.06 -2.29 -10.64
N LYS A 401 11.39 -2.22 -11.80
CA LYS A 401 11.31 -0.98 -12.61
C LYS A 401 10.67 0.16 -11.85
N LEU A 402 9.58 -0.12 -11.12
CA LEU A 402 8.94 0.86 -10.23
C LEU A 402 9.87 1.37 -9.12
N ARG A 403 10.99 0.69 -8.87
CA ARG A 403 11.96 1.01 -7.83
C ARG A 403 13.31 1.48 -8.37
N GLY A 404 13.44 1.66 -9.69
CA GLY A 404 14.71 2.00 -10.34
C GLY A 404 15.81 0.97 -10.09
N ARG A 405 15.45 -0.32 -10.01
CA ARG A 405 16.39 -1.43 -9.75
C ARG A 405 16.52 -2.36 -10.95
N GLU A 406 16.75 -1.79 -12.12
CA GLU A 406 17.00 -2.51 -13.37
C GLU A 406 18.22 -3.43 -13.28
N ASP A 407 19.20 -3.10 -12.44
CA ASP A 407 20.36 -3.94 -12.13
C ASP A 407 19.94 -5.33 -11.61
N LEU A 408 18.96 -5.38 -10.72
CA LEU A 408 18.44 -6.64 -10.17
C LEU A 408 17.63 -7.43 -11.18
N ILE A 409 17.00 -6.76 -12.15
CA ILE A 409 16.27 -7.43 -13.22
C ILE A 409 17.22 -8.28 -14.03
N GLU A 410 18.36 -7.72 -14.46
CA GLU A 410 19.35 -8.44 -15.25
C GLU A 410 20.00 -9.58 -14.43
N GLN A 411 20.33 -9.31 -13.17
CA GLN A 411 20.89 -10.32 -12.27
C GLN A 411 19.95 -11.52 -12.07
N VAL A 412 18.66 -11.28 -11.81
CA VAL A 412 17.68 -12.36 -11.61
C VAL A 412 17.37 -13.07 -12.91
N LYS A 413 17.22 -12.32 -14.02
CA LYS A 413 16.88 -12.87 -15.33
C LYS A 413 17.92 -13.88 -15.83
N THR A 414 19.21 -13.59 -15.64
CA THR A 414 20.31 -14.47 -16.06
C THR A 414 20.37 -15.79 -15.29
N GLN A 415 19.77 -15.84 -14.10
CA GLN A 415 19.80 -17.00 -13.20
C GLN A 415 18.40 -17.58 -12.92
N GLN A 416 17.36 -17.13 -13.64
CA GLN A 416 15.96 -17.41 -13.34
C GLN A 416 15.67 -18.91 -13.15
N ALA A 417 16.23 -19.76 -14.01
CA ALA A 417 16.04 -21.21 -13.96
C ALA A 417 16.67 -21.89 -12.73
N ASP A 418 17.64 -21.24 -12.10
CA ASP A 418 18.39 -21.75 -10.94
C ASP A 418 17.95 -21.12 -9.61
N ILE A 419 17.12 -20.07 -9.66
CA ILE A 419 16.61 -19.39 -8.46
C ILE A 419 15.45 -20.18 -7.85
N VAL A 420 15.48 -20.33 -6.53
CA VAL A 420 14.37 -20.82 -5.73
C VAL A 420 13.51 -19.64 -5.26
N LEU A 421 12.24 -19.62 -5.64
CA LEU A 421 11.25 -18.73 -5.05
C LEU A 421 10.69 -19.37 -3.77
N LEU A 422 11.04 -18.78 -2.62
CA LEU A 422 10.64 -19.23 -1.30
C LEU A 422 9.60 -18.27 -0.71
N ILE A 423 8.45 -18.81 -0.32
CA ILE A 423 7.36 -18.06 0.30
C ILE A 423 7.33 -18.42 1.78
N VAL A 424 7.53 -17.43 2.64
CA VAL A 424 7.68 -17.61 4.09
C VAL A 424 6.57 -16.89 4.83
N GLY A 425 5.83 -17.60 5.68
CA GLY A 425 4.80 -17.01 6.53
C GLY A 425 3.46 -17.76 6.45
N ASN A 426 2.36 -17.06 6.66
CA ASN A 426 1.01 -17.63 6.62
C ASN A 426 0.08 -16.75 5.76
N THR A 427 -1.16 -17.20 5.54
CA THR A 427 -2.14 -16.56 4.67
C THR A 427 -2.44 -15.08 4.97
N TYR A 428 -2.07 -14.57 6.16
CA TYR A 428 -2.26 -13.17 6.55
C TYR A 428 -0.97 -12.35 6.49
N SER A 429 0.19 -12.98 6.37
CA SER A 429 1.48 -12.32 6.32
C SER A 429 2.52 -13.24 5.68
N GLU A 430 2.79 -13.01 4.40
CA GLU A 430 3.75 -13.77 3.59
C GLU A 430 4.89 -12.87 3.12
N SER A 431 6.10 -13.42 3.06
CA SER A 431 7.26 -12.76 2.47
C SER A 431 7.83 -13.64 1.35
N TYR A 432 8.26 -12.99 0.27
CA TYR A 432 8.72 -13.65 -0.95
C TYR A 432 10.21 -13.44 -1.07
N TRP A 433 10.95 -14.54 -1.17
CA TRP A 433 12.40 -14.56 -1.17
C TRP A 433 12.92 -15.27 -2.41
N LEU A 434 13.89 -14.67 -3.08
CA LEU A 434 14.64 -15.29 -4.16
C LEU A 434 15.95 -15.83 -3.57
N LEU A 435 16.13 -17.14 -3.59
CA LEU A 435 17.35 -17.81 -3.18
C LEU A 435 18.16 -18.20 -4.41
N PHE A 436 19.37 -17.66 -4.53
CA PHE A 436 20.24 -17.86 -5.68
C PHE A 436 21.19 -19.05 -5.48
N PRO A 437 21.83 -19.56 -6.55
CA PRO A 437 22.78 -20.67 -6.47
C PRO A 437 23.99 -20.44 -5.57
N ASP A 438 24.42 -19.18 -5.39
CA ASP A 438 25.49 -18.79 -4.47
C ASP A 438 25.04 -18.75 -3.00
N LYS A 439 23.80 -19.19 -2.72
CA LYS A 439 23.14 -19.23 -1.40
C LYS A 439 22.79 -17.87 -0.82
N ARG A 440 22.92 -16.78 -1.58
CA ARG A 440 22.37 -15.48 -1.18
C ARG A 440 20.85 -15.51 -1.26
N MET A 441 20.18 -14.76 -0.40
CA MET A 441 18.72 -14.60 -0.43
C MET A 441 18.38 -13.13 -0.67
N MET A 442 17.41 -12.85 -1.52
CA MET A 442 16.89 -11.50 -1.74
C MET A 442 15.40 -11.42 -1.41
N LEU A 443 15.02 -10.44 -0.61
CA LEU A 443 13.63 -10.13 -0.34
C LEU A 443 12.99 -9.45 -1.56
N TRP A 444 12.00 -10.10 -2.16
CA TRP A 444 11.20 -9.52 -3.25
C TRP A 444 9.95 -8.81 -2.71
N ARG A 445 9.17 -9.41 -1.80
CA ARG A 445 7.95 -8.77 -1.24
C ARG A 445 7.79 -9.06 0.25
N TYR A 446 7.33 -8.07 1.01
CA TYR A 446 7.17 -8.16 2.47
C TYR A 446 5.72 -8.00 2.92
N GLY A 447 5.08 -9.05 3.44
CA GLY A 447 3.67 -9.04 3.85
C GLY A 447 3.41 -8.81 5.35
N GLY A 448 4.29 -8.16 6.11
CA GLY A 448 4.02 -7.74 7.50
C GLY A 448 4.88 -8.42 8.58
N ALA A 449 4.57 -8.12 9.85
CA ALA A 449 5.43 -8.29 11.03
C ALA A 449 5.86 -9.73 11.40
N SER A 450 5.45 -10.75 10.63
CA SER A 450 5.80 -12.16 10.84
C SER A 450 6.72 -12.76 9.77
N GLY A 451 7.31 -11.93 8.91
CA GLY A 451 8.31 -12.37 7.91
C GLY A 451 9.62 -12.87 8.52
N LEU A 452 10.42 -13.56 7.68
CA LEU A 452 11.78 -14.01 8.00
C LEU A 452 12.63 -12.83 8.50
N LEU A 453 13.45 -13.04 9.54
CA LEU A 453 14.33 -12.04 10.17
C LEU A 453 13.63 -10.84 10.87
N LYS A 454 12.28 -10.81 10.95
CA LYS A 454 11.47 -9.81 11.69
C LYS A 454 11.80 -8.34 11.36
N TRP A 455 12.12 -8.06 10.10
CA TRP A 455 12.52 -6.71 9.70
C TRP A 455 11.41 -5.67 9.93
N THR A 456 11.84 -4.45 10.27
CA THR A 456 11.04 -3.25 10.41
C THR A 456 11.29 -2.32 9.21
N ARG A 457 10.34 -1.41 8.93
CA ARG A 457 10.46 -0.44 7.84
C ARG A 457 11.73 0.42 7.93
N ASN A 458 12.25 0.63 9.14
CA ASN A 458 13.44 1.45 9.40
C ASN A 458 14.75 0.80 8.93
N GLU A 459 14.74 -0.51 8.64
CA GLU A 459 15.91 -1.22 8.09
C GLU A 459 16.01 -1.11 6.57
N PHE A 460 15.04 -0.45 5.93
CA PHE A 460 15.03 -0.16 4.50
C PHE A 460 15.37 1.32 4.26
N GLY A 461 16.18 1.58 3.22
CA GLY A 461 16.46 2.93 2.77
C GLY A 461 15.23 3.64 2.21
N LYS A 462 15.25 4.97 2.16
CA LYS A 462 14.19 5.78 1.54
C LYS A 462 14.02 5.35 0.07
N GLY A 463 12.79 5.04 -0.36
CA GLY A 463 12.49 4.52 -1.71
C GLY A 463 12.52 2.99 -1.85
N GLN A 464 13.12 2.24 -0.90
CA GLN A 464 13.11 0.77 -0.93
C GLN A 464 11.77 0.16 -0.47
N CYS A 465 10.85 1.00 0.04
CA CYS A 465 9.50 0.64 0.44
C CYS A 465 8.45 1.58 -0.16
N SER A 466 7.39 1.05 -0.79
CA SER A 466 6.27 1.85 -1.29
C SER A 466 5.29 2.26 -0.17
N GLU A 467 4.61 3.40 -0.33
CA GLU A 467 3.55 3.87 0.59
C GLU A 467 2.16 3.27 0.36
N TYR A 468 2.00 2.35 -0.61
CA TYR A 468 0.69 1.80 -0.97
C TYR A 468 0.01 1.04 0.20
N GLU A 469 -1.02 1.66 0.78
CA GLU A 469 -1.82 1.12 1.89
C GLU A 469 -2.74 -0.05 1.50
N ASN A 470 -2.87 -0.41 0.22
CA ASN A 470 -3.98 -1.24 -0.25
C ASN A 470 -3.65 -2.55 -0.98
N ASN A 471 -2.39 -2.98 -1.08
CA ASN A 471 -2.10 -4.38 -1.45
C ASN A 471 -0.70 -4.82 -0.97
N TYR A 472 -0.67 -5.90 -0.21
CA TYR A 472 0.49 -6.75 0.15
C TYR A 472 1.88 -6.32 -0.36
N GLY A 473 2.54 -5.44 0.41
CA GLY A 473 3.97 -5.51 0.66
C GLY A 473 4.84 -4.40 0.07
N GLY A 474 5.24 -3.47 0.94
CA GLY A 474 5.94 -2.25 0.54
C GLY A 474 7.40 -2.43 0.15
N CYS A 475 8.15 -3.34 0.80
CA CYS A 475 9.62 -3.34 0.77
C CYS A 475 10.26 -4.50 -0.01
N SER A 476 11.32 -4.24 -0.79
CA SER A 476 12.01 -5.24 -1.62
C SER A 476 13.52 -4.93 -1.79
N ALA A 477 14.24 -5.78 -2.54
CA ALA A 477 15.61 -5.56 -3.02
C ALA A 477 16.70 -5.55 -1.92
N ARG A 478 16.41 -6.13 -0.76
CA ARG A 478 17.39 -6.38 0.31
C ARG A 478 17.95 -7.79 0.20
N GLU A 479 19.26 -7.92 0.27
CA GLU A 479 19.96 -9.19 0.17
C GLU A 479 20.55 -9.63 1.52
N VAL A 480 20.57 -10.94 1.74
CA VAL A 480 21.12 -11.64 2.90
C VAL A 480 22.15 -12.62 2.36
N THR A 481 23.35 -12.59 2.92
CA THR A 481 24.48 -13.45 2.53
C THR A 481 24.32 -14.88 3.07
N PRO A 482 25.12 -15.84 2.57
CA PRO A 482 25.02 -17.25 2.98
C PRO A 482 25.26 -17.54 4.47
N ASP A 483 25.92 -16.62 5.20
CA ASP A 483 26.16 -16.66 6.64
C ASP A 483 25.04 -15.99 7.47
N GLY A 484 24.01 -15.45 6.81
CA GLY A 484 22.84 -14.85 7.47
C GLY A 484 23.05 -13.39 7.85
N THR A 485 24.08 -12.73 7.32
CA THR A 485 24.29 -11.29 7.50
C THR A 485 23.64 -10.50 6.37
N LEU A 486 23.31 -9.24 6.63
CA LEU A 486 22.78 -8.37 5.58
C LEU A 486 23.91 -8.04 4.60
N ALA A 487 23.69 -8.28 3.31
CA ALA A 487 24.65 -7.84 2.30
C ALA A 487 24.77 -6.31 2.38
N ALA A 488 26.01 -5.81 2.28
CA ALA A 488 26.25 -4.38 2.09
C ALA A 488 25.43 -3.89 0.89
N ALA A 489 24.94 -2.65 0.94
CA ALA A 489 24.24 -2.06 -0.19
C ALA A 489 25.10 -2.21 -1.46
N HIS A 490 24.48 -2.65 -2.56
CA HIS A 490 25.16 -2.75 -3.85
C HIS A 490 25.90 -1.44 -4.14
N VAL A 491 27.16 -1.53 -4.55
CA VAL A 491 27.95 -0.34 -4.90
C VAL A 491 27.26 0.30 -6.12
N PRO A 492 26.78 1.55 -6.01
CA PRO A 492 26.04 2.20 -7.09
C PRO A 492 26.79 2.19 -8.43
N GLN A 493 26.05 2.07 -9.55
CA GLN A 493 26.65 1.88 -10.89
C GLN A 493 27.52 3.08 -11.32
N ASP A 494 27.13 4.30 -10.93
CA ASP A 494 27.94 5.50 -11.05
C ASP A 494 29.27 5.35 -10.31
N GLN A 495 29.27 4.85 -9.07
CA GLN A 495 30.51 4.61 -8.32
C GLN A 495 31.40 3.56 -8.97
N VAL A 496 30.83 2.47 -9.49
CA VAL A 496 31.57 1.46 -10.28
C VAL A 496 32.16 2.07 -11.55
N CYS A 497 31.36 2.86 -12.27
CA CYS A 497 31.78 3.58 -13.48
C CYS A 497 32.91 4.56 -13.16
N MET A 498 32.79 5.31 -12.07
CA MET A 498 33.77 6.30 -11.63
C MET A 498 35.07 5.63 -11.17
N ALA A 499 34.98 4.51 -10.44
CA ALA A 499 36.15 3.72 -10.05
C ALA A 499 36.92 3.19 -11.27
N LYS A 500 36.23 2.70 -12.30
CA LYS A 500 36.87 2.27 -13.56
C LYS A 500 37.60 3.41 -14.29
N ASN A 501 37.17 4.64 -14.08
CA ASN A 501 37.74 5.83 -14.72
C ASN A 501 38.66 6.65 -13.79
N GLN A 502 39.01 6.15 -12.59
CA GLN A 502 39.86 6.86 -11.63
C GLN A 502 41.30 7.08 -12.13
N SER A 503 41.84 6.18 -12.94
CA SER A 503 43.21 6.29 -13.48
C SER A 503 43.40 7.45 -14.46
N ALA A 504 42.31 8.07 -14.94
CA ALA A 504 42.34 9.20 -15.87
C ALA A 504 42.37 10.58 -15.16
N ARG A 505 42.41 10.64 -13.82
CA ARG A 505 42.24 11.88 -13.02
C ARG A 505 43.52 12.38 -12.33
N THR A 506 44.67 12.28 -12.98
CA THR A 506 45.93 12.80 -12.44
C THR A 506 46.19 14.22 -12.96
N GLY A 507 45.48 15.20 -12.39
CA GLY A 507 45.67 16.62 -12.67
C GLY A 507 45.07 17.49 -11.55
N PRO A 508 45.46 18.76 -11.41
CA PRO A 508 44.81 19.68 -10.48
C PRO A 508 43.31 19.75 -10.78
N ALA A 509 42.49 19.87 -9.74
CA ALA A 509 41.05 19.96 -9.90
C ALA A 509 40.72 21.16 -10.81
N PRO A 510 39.93 20.96 -11.89
CA PRO A 510 39.49 22.06 -12.73
C PRO A 510 38.65 23.03 -11.90
N GLU A 511 38.70 24.31 -12.24
CA GLU A 511 37.75 25.29 -11.71
C GLU A 511 36.35 24.93 -12.24
N GLY A 512 35.34 24.98 -11.36
CA GLY A 512 33.97 24.56 -11.72
C GLY A 512 33.36 25.39 -12.85
N SER A 513 33.78 26.64 -13.01
CA SER A 513 33.39 27.55 -14.10
C SER A 513 33.86 27.10 -15.48
N ASP A 514 34.75 26.12 -15.58
CA ASP A 514 35.25 25.59 -16.85
C ASP A 514 34.66 24.21 -17.21
N LEU A 515 33.67 23.74 -16.45
CA LEU A 515 33.02 22.45 -16.66
C LEU A 515 31.57 22.63 -17.10
N PHE A 516 31.25 22.07 -18.28
CA PHE A 516 29.92 22.14 -18.88
C PHE A 516 29.26 20.76 -18.85
N PRO A 517 27.99 20.65 -18.43
CA PRO A 517 27.29 19.37 -18.41
C PRO A 517 27.13 18.84 -19.84
N VAL A 518 27.35 17.54 -20.01
CA VAL A 518 27.14 16.82 -21.28
C VAL A 518 26.32 15.57 -21.03
N MET A 519 25.38 15.31 -21.93
CA MET A 519 24.52 14.12 -21.91
C MET A 519 24.71 13.33 -23.21
N ASN A 520 24.95 12.02 -23.08
CA ASN A 520 24.97 11.11 -24.22
C ASN A 520 24.28 9.79 -23.86
N ARG A 521 23.33 9.34 -24.69
CA ARG A 521 22.55 8.10 -24.48
C ARG A 521 22.00 7.94 -23.06
N GLY A 522 21.51 9.03 -22.47
CA GLY A 522 20.93 9.02 -21.11
C GLY A 522 21.97 8.92 -19.99
N ARG A 523 23.23 9.30 -20.23
CA ARG A 523 24.25 9.37 -19.19
C ARG A 523 24.92 10.73 -19.17
N GLY A 524 25.04 11.30 -17.98
CA GLY A 524 25.57 12.62 -17.69
C GLY A 524 27.00 12.61 -17.19
N GLY A 525 27.77 13.60 -17.64
CA GLY A 525 29.14 13.89 -17.23
C GLY A 525 29.47 15.35 -17.53
N PHE A 526 30.76 15.71 -17.49
CA PHE A 526 31.19 17.09 -17.72
C PHE A 526 32.36 17.16 -18.70
N ILE A 527 32.31 18.15 -19.59
CA ILE A 527 33.39 18.48 -20.53
C ILE A 527 34.02 19.82 -20.19
N ASN A 528 35.27 20.03 -20.59
CA ASN A 528 35.90 21.36 -20.55
C ASN A 528 35.58 22.19 -21.81
N ARG A 529 36.06 23.44 -21.86
CA ARG A 529 35.92 24.35 -23.02
C ARG A 529 36.44 23.76 -24.35
N SER A 530 37.38 22.82 -24.30
CA SER A 530 37.91 22.15 -25.51
C SER A 530 37.05 20.95 -25.97
N GLY A 531 35.97 20.63 -25.26
CA GLY A 531 35.11 19.48 -25.53
C GLY A 531 35.61 18.14 -24.98
N GLN A 532 36.70 18.14 -24.19
CA GLN A 532 37.22 16.93 -23.58
C GLN A 532 36.40 16.55 -22.36
N VAL A 533 36.05 15.27 -22.23
CA VAL A 533 35.36 14.73 -21.04
C VAL A 533 36.30 14.75 -19.84
N VAL A 534 35.97 15.55 -18.83
CA VAL A 534 36.73 15.69 -17.57
C VAL A 534 36.10 14.84 -16.46
N ILE A 535 34.76 14.85 -16.38
CA ILE A 535 33.99 13.93 -15.53
C ILE A 535 33.28 12.95 -16.46
N PRO A 536 33.60 11.64 -16.39
CA PRO A 536 33.00 10.63 -17.26
C PRO A 536 31.48 10.59 -17.15
N LEU A 537 30.83 10.10 -18.20
CA LEU A 537 29.37 10.01 -18.31
C LEU A 537 28.82 8.85 -17.46
N CYS A 538 28.87 9.01 -16.14
CA CYS A 538 28.58 7.99 -15.15
C CYS A 538 27.29 8.24 -14.34
N PHE A 539 26.61 9.36 -14.55
CA PHE A 539 25.38 9.71 -13.82
C PHE A 539 24.16 9.61 -14.71
N ASP A 540 22.95 9.56 -14.15
CA ASP A 540 21.72 9.49 -14.96
C ASP A 540 21.38 10.86 -15.55
N ALA A 541 21.63 11.93 -14.78
CA ALA A 541 21.61 13.31 -15.22
C ALA A 541 22.58 14.16 -14.39
N VAL A 542 22.94 15.34 -14.90
CA VAL A 542 23.77 16.34 -14.20
C VAL A 542 23.25 17.74 -14.48
N GLY A 543 23.40 18.65 -13.51
CA GLY A 543 23.17 20.08 -13.68
C GLY A 543 24.48 20.86 -13.79
N ASP A 544 24.37 22.19 -13.83
CA ASP A 544 25.53 23.08 -13.92
C ASP A 544 26.31 23.13 -12.59
N PHE A 545 27.60 23.45 -12.69
CA PHE A 545 28.39 23.77 -11.50
C PHE A 545 28.01 25.17 -10.99
N SER A 546 27.67 25.25 -9.71
CA SER A 546 27.54 26.51 -8.99
C SER A 546 28.24 26.41 -7.64
N GLU A 547 29.04 27.43 -7.32
CA GLU A 547 29.84 27.51 -6.10
C GLU A 547 30.68 26.26 -5.77
N GLY A 548 31.19 25.59 -6.81
CA GLY A 548 32.06 24.40 -6.72
C GLY A 548 31.32 23.06 -6.62
N LEU A 549 29.99 23.04 -6.65
CA LEU A 549 29.17 21.84 -6.63
C LEU A 549 28.22 21.79 -7.82
N ALA A 550 27.99 20.60 -8.38
CA ALA A 550 26.96 20.37 -9.38
C ALA A 550 25.98 19.31 -8.87
N ARG A 551 24.70 19.50 -9.14
CA ARG A 551 23.69 18.48 -8.86
C ARG A 551 23.84 17.31 -9.83
N PHE A 552 23.64 16.09 -9.35
CA PHE A 552 23.62 14.90 -10.20
C PHE A 552 22.47 13.99 -9.78
N GLU A 553 21.90 13.29 -10.75
CA GLU A 553 20.84 12.32 -10.55
C GLU A 553 21.39 10.90 -10.58
N ARG A 554 20.88 10.11 -9.64
CA ARG A 554 21.08 8.67 -9.57
C ARG A 554 19.83 8.01 -9.03
N ASP A 555 19.33 7.00 -9.73
CA ASP A 555 18.17 6.20 -9.31
C ASP A 555 16.95 7.10 -8.96
N GLY A 556 16.72 8.14 -9.77
CA GLY A 556 15.60 9.09 -9.59
C GLY A 556 15.75 10.10 -8.45
N ASN A 557 16.92 10.19 -7.81
CA ASN A 557 17.17 11.16 -6.75
C ASN A 557 18.40 12.01 -7.06
N TRP A 558 18.35 13.27 -6.62
CA TRP A 558 19.40 14.25 -6.78
C TRP A 558 20.30 14.33 -5.54
N GLY A 559 21.60 14.40 -5.81
CA GLY A 559 22.69 14.67 -4.88
C GLY A 559 23.65 15.70 -5.49
N TYR A 560 24.85 15.84 -4.92
CA TYR A 560 25.84 16.80 -5.41
C TYR A 560 27.24 16.22 -5.48
N ILE A 561 27.96 16.61 -6.52
CA ILE A 561 29.36 16.26 -6.78
C ILE A 561 30.23 17.51 -6.82
N ASP A 562 31.51 17.37 -6.47
CA ASP A 562 32.52 18.42 -6.63
C ASP A 562 33.08 18.45 -8.07
N THR A 563 34.00 19.40 -8.34
CA THR A 563 34.63 19.56 -9.66
C THR A 563 35.55 18.40 -10.07
N ARG A 564 35.83 17.47 -9.15
CA ARG A 564 36.53 16.20 -9.43
C ARG A 564 35.54 15.08 -9.72
N GLY A 565 34.23 15.33 -9.63
CA GLY A 565 33.17 14.34 -9.73
C GLY A 565 33.04 13.45 -8.50
N LEU A 566 33.60 13.84 -7.34
CA LEU A 566 33.41 13.10 -6.09
C LEU A 566 32.07 13.48 -5.47
N VAL A 567 31.32 12.49 -4.99
CA VAL A 567 30.04 12.73 -4.31
C VAL A 567 30.30 13.46 -2.99
N VAL A 568 29.73 14.67 -2.87
CA VAL A 568 29.77 15.50 -1.65
C VAL A 568 28.48 15.30 -0.85
N ILE A 569 27.35 15.19 -1.55
CA ILE A 569 26.03 14.94 -0.96
C ILE A 569 25.43 13.74 -1.69
N GLU A 570 25.22 12.64 -0.98
CA GLU A 570 24.58 11.45 -1.54
C GLU A 570 23.15 11.78 -2.02
N PRO A 571 22.75 11.27 -3.21
CA PRO A 571 21.44 11.53 -3.78
C PRO A 571 20.34 10.96 -2.89
N LYS A 572 19.47 11.87 -2.43
CA LYS A 572 18.40 11.59 -1.47
C LYS A 572 17.19 12.52 -1.61
N PHE A 573 17.29 13.51 -2.49
CA PHE A 573 16.27 14.51 -2.73
C PHE A 573 15.56 14.18 -4.05
N PRO A 574 14.22 14.10 -4.10
CA PRO A 574 13.50 13.94 -5.35
C PRO A 574 13.80 15.05 -6.37
N TRP A 575 14.16 16.24 -5.89
CA TRP A 575 14.61 17.35 -6.71
C TRP A 575 15.62 18.22 -5.96
N ALA A 576 16.54 18.82 -6.70
CA ALA A 576 17.55 19.74 -6.20
C ALA A 576 17.83 20.83 -7.23
N GLU A 577 18.05 22.07 -6.79
CA GLU A 577 18.49 23.21 -7.59
C GLU A 577 19.98 23.50 -7.36
N GLU A 578 20.58 24.40 -8.13
CA GLU A 578 21.97 24.82 -7.98
C GLU A 578 22.19 25.58 -6.66
N PHE A 579 23.41 25.50 -6.11
CA PHE A 579 23.77 26.30 -4.93
C PHE A 579 23.83 27.79 -5.29
N SER A 580 23.25 28.63 -4.44
CA SER A 580 23.37 30.09 -4.49
C SER A 580 23.55 30.66 -3.09
N GLU A 581 24.59 31.46 -2.93
CA GLU A 581 25.06 32.06 -1.70
C GLU A 581 25.22 31.09 -0.51
N GLY A 582 25.70 29.88 -0.78
CA GLY A 582 25.94 28.82 0.19
C GLY A 582 24.77 27.89 0.48
N LEU A 583 23.59 28.11 -0.12
CA LEU A 583 22.38 27.30 0.08
C LEU A 583 21.84 26.78 -1.25
N ALA A 584 21.21 25.62 -1.23
CA ALA A 584 20.48 25.09 -2.39
C ALA A 584 19.06 24.69 -2.01
N LYS A 585 18.10 25.03 -2.88
CA LYS A 585 16.71 24.60 -2.73
C LYS A 585 16.57 23.13 -3.12
N VAL A 586 15.89 22.36 -2.29
CA VAL A 586 15.67 20.92 -2.50
C VAL A 586 14.25 20.52 -2.14
N GLN A 587 13.71 19.52 -2.81
CA GLN A 587 12.50 18.85 -2.39
C GLN A 587 12.85 17.88 -1.25
N VAL A 588 12.36 18.14 -0.04
CA VAL A 588 12.63 17.33 1.16
C VAL A 588 11.67 16.14 1.24
N SER A 589 10.40 16.35 0.87
CA SER A 589 9.34 15.33 0.83
C SER A 589 8.25 15.67 -0.21
N GLY A 590 7.22 14.82 -0.33
CA GLY A 590 6.20 14.88 -1.39
C GLY A 590 6.49 13.89 -2.51
N SER A 591 5.44 13.44 -3.19
CA SER A 591 5.44 12.36 -4.17
C SER A 591 5.49 12.86 -5.63
N SER A 592 5.23 14.14 -5.87
CA SER A 592 5.23 14.76 -7.21
C SER A 592 5.75 16.20 -7.16
N LEU A 593 6.51 16.60 -8.19
CA LEU A 593 6.85 18.01 -8.42
C LEU A 593 5.56 18.84 -8.54
N GLY A 594 5.49 19.97 -7.83
CA GLY A 594 4.40 20.96 -7.94
C GLY A 594 3.10 20.65 -7.19
N ILE A 595 2.68 19.38 -7.03
CA ILE A 595 1.36 19.06 -6.43
C ILE A 595 1.41 18.94 -4.90
N ASP A 596 2.36 18.17 -4.38
CA ASP A 596 2.54 17.91 -2.94
C ASP A 596 4.00 18.07 -2.48
N GLY A 597 4.89 18.52 -3.38
CA GLY A 597 6.29 18.75 -3.10
C GLY A 597 6.51 19.72 -1.95
N ARG A 598 7.34 19.31 -0.98
CA ARG A 598 7.71 20.10 0.20
C ARG A 598 9.15 20.58 0.04
N TRP A 599 9.33 21.88 -0.09
CA TRP A 599 10.61 22.50 -0.46
C TRP A 599 11.33 23.10 0.75
N GLY A 600 12.64 22.89 0.84
CA GLY A 600 13.49 23.49 1.87
C GLY A 600 14.85 23.84 1.31
N PHE A 601 15.72 24.41 2.15
CA PHE A 601 17.09 24.76 1.77
C PHE A 601 18.11 23.95 2.56
N ILE A 602 19.15 23.50 1.84
CA ILE A 602 20.28 22.77 2.40
C ILE A 602 21.56 23.58 2.30
N ASP A 603 22.50 23.33 3.21
CA ASP A 603 23.88 23.77 3.06
C ASP A 603 24.72 22.83 2.18
N LYS A 604 26.00 23.19 1.96
CA LYS A 604 26.96 22.39 1.18
C LYS A 604 27.32 21.03 1.79
N THR A 605 26.87 20.74 3.02
CA THR A 605 26.99 19.41 3.66
C THR A 605 25.75 18.55 3.40
N GLY A 606 24.69 19.12 2.83
CA GLY A 606 23.41 18.46 2.62
C GLY A 606 22.52 18.43 3.88
N THR A 607 22.82 19.28 4.87
CA THR A 607 22.00 19.49 6.06
C THR A 607 20.88 20.47 5.73
N VAL A 608 19.64 20.10 6.04
CA VAL A 608 18.46 20.97 5.84
C VAL A 608 18.50 22.08 6.90
N LEU A 609 18.81 23.30 6.48
CA LEU A 609 18.83 24.48 7.35
C LEU A 609 17.46 25.15 7.44
N ILE A 610 16.71 25.15 6.34
CA ILE A 610 15.36 25.73 6.26
C ILE A 610 14.39 24.63 5.87
N PRO A 611 13.59 24.08 6.81
CA PRO A 611 12.67 22.98 6.54
C PRO A 611 11.38 23.46 5.85
N PRO A 612 10.65 22.59 5.14
CA PRO A 612 9.49 22.98 4.35
C PRO A 612 8.26 23.50 5.12
N ASP A 613 8.14 23.18 6.41
CA ASP A 613 6.97 23.53 7.21
C ASP A 613 7.20 24.87 7.94
N TYR A 614 6.62 25.97 7.40
CA TYR A 614 6.62 27.27 8.09
C TYR A 614 5.49 27.31 9.15
N LYS A 615 5.83 27.07 10.43
CA LYS A 615 4.86 26.91 11.53
C LYS A 615 4.42 28.20 12.23
N GLU A 616 5.01 29.35 11.93
CA GLU A 616 4.61 30.61 12.57
C GLU A 616 3.36 31.19 11.92
N GLY A 617 2.18 30.87 12.49
CA GLY A 617 0.94 31.64 12.26
C GLY A 617 0.20 31.42 10.93
N HIS A 618 0.62 30.46 10.11
CA HIS A 618 0.02 30.19 8.79
C HIS A 618 -0.61 28.80 8.68
N SER A 619 -1.63 28.67 7.83
CA SER A 619 -2.42 27.43 7.67
C SER A 619 -1.59 26.26 7.11
N GLU A 620 -2.10 25.03 7.24
CA GLU A 620 -1.47 23.76 6.81
C GLU A 620 -1.08 23.68 5.31
N LYS A 621 -1.34 24.73 4.52
CA LYS A 621 -1.02 24.83 3.08
C LYS A 621 0.20 25.72 2.77
N SER A 622 0.97 26.12 3.77
CA SER A 622 2.12 27.03 3.59
C SER A 622 3.39 26.24 3.23
N ASN A 623 4.01 26.52 2.08
CA ASN A 623 5.21 25.84 1.58
C ASN A 623 6.30 26.89 1.35
N ILE A 624 7.53 26.63 1.77
CA ILE A 624 8.64 27.59 1.66
C ILE A 624 9.14 27.76 0.21
N GLY A 625 8.70 26.91 -0.71
CA GLY A 625 9.02 27.06 -2.12
C GLY A 625 7.87 26.64 -3.03
N SER A 626 7.92 27.13 -4.26
CA SER A 626 7.12 26.63 -5.37
C SER A 626 7.96 25.68 -6.24
N ASP A 627 7.38 25.08 -7.27
CA ASP A 627 8.16 24.41 -8.33
C ASP A 627 8.82 25.40 -9.32
N GLY A 628 8.73 26.70 -9.07
CA GLY A 628 9.44 27.73 -9.83
C GLY A 628 10.96 27.69 -9.60
N THR A 629 11.71 27.90 -10.69
CA THR A 629 13.18 27.80 -10.76
C THR A 629 13.94 29.01 -10.20
N ASP A 630 13.22 30.04 -9.75
CA ASP A 630 13.79 31.34 -9.43
C ASP A 630 13.65 31.66 -7.93
N ASP A 631 13.61 30.65 -7.06
CA ASP A 631 13.40 30.83 -5.62
C ASP A 631 14.71 30.77 -4.81
N ASN A 632 15.87 30.73 -5.48
CA ASN A 632 17.18 30.68 -4.83
C ASN A 632 17.54 32.00 -4.13
N PHE A 633 18.53 31.93 -3.23
CA PHE A 633 19.02 33.10 -2.51
C PHE A 633 19.74 34.06 -3.47
N HIS A 634 19.30 35.31 -3.46
CA HIS A 634 19.95 36.44 -4.12
C HIS A 634 19.90 37.66 -3.21
N ASP A 635 21.03 38.34 -3.07
CA ASP A 635 21.23 39.47 -2.16
C ASP A 635 20.83 39.13 -0.70
N GLY A 636 21.09 37.89 -0.27
CA GLY A 636 20.78 37.41 1.07
C GLY A 636 19.32 37.04 1.34
N LEU A 637 18.45 37.13 0.33
CA LEU A 637 17.01 36.84 0.44
C LEU A 637 16.57 35.78 -0.57
N ALA A 638 15.66 34.90 -0.15
CA ALA A 638 14.99 33.94 -1.03
C ALA A 638 13.49 34.22 -1.05
N LYS A 639 12.90 34.18 -2.24
CA LYS A 639 11.47 34.38 -2.46
C LYS A 639 10.68 33.18 -1.94
N VAL A 640 9.58 33.42 -1.23
CA VAL A 640 8.67 32.38 -0.73
C VAL A 640 7.22 32.72 -1.03
N GLU A 641 6.38 31.70 -1.20
CA GLU A 641 4.94 31.89 -1.42
C GLU A 641 4.12 31.38 -0.24
N LEU A 642 3.40 32.27 0.44
CA LEU A 642 2.56 31.95 1.58
C LEU A 642 1.12 32.40 1.31
N ASN A 643 0.18 31.45 1.31
CA ASN A 643 -1.25 31.68 1.05
C ASN A 643 -1.55 32.43 -0.27
N GLY A 644 -0.79 32.14 -1.34
CA GLY A 644 -0.97 32.78 -2.65
C GLY A 644 -0.53 34.24 -2.70
N LYS A 645 0.46 34.59 -1.86
CA LYS A 645 1.16 35.88 -1.85
C LYS A 645 2.66 35.64 -1.70
N THR A 646 3.45 36.54 -2.27
CA THR A 646 4.91 36.47 -2.25
C THR A 646 5.49 37.28 -1.09
N GLY A 647 6.44 36.67 -0.37
CA GLY A 647 7.29 37.30 0.64
C GLY A 647 8.74 36.83 0.47
N TYR A 648 9.61 37.16 1.43
CA TYR A 648 11.02 36.78 1.38
C TYR A 648 11.54 36.33 2.74
N ILE A 649 12.37 35.28 2.72
CA ILE A 649 13.08 34.78 3.90
C ILE A 649 14.56 35.12 3.84
N ASP A 650 15.16 35.28 5.01
CA ASP A 650 16.62 35.34 5.16
C ASP A 650 17.24 33.93 5.18
N LYS A 651 18.59 33.87 5.22
CA LYS A 651 19.34 32.61 5.29
C LYS A 651 19.11 31.78 6.55
N THR A 652 18.45 32.34 7.57
CA THR A 652 18.03 31.63 8.77
C THR A 652 16.63 31.00 8.63
N GLY A 653 15.94 31.29 7.52
CA GLY A 653 14.58 30.85 7.25
C GLY A 653 13.50 31.75 7.87
N LYS A 654 13.86 32.91 8.41
CA LYS A 654 12.89 33.87 8.97
C LYS A 654 12.36 34.78 7.88
N LEU A 655 11.08 35.12 7.93
CA LEU A 655 10.50 36.14 7.06
C LEU A 655 11.17 37.50 7.29
N ALA A 656 12.01 37.91 6.35
CA ALA A 656 12.62 39.25 6.30
C ALA A 656 11.64 40.26 5.71
N ILE A 657 10.83 39.83 4.74
CA ILE A 657 9.77 40.62 4.13
C ILE A 657 8.47 39.80 4.18
N PRO A 658 7.40 40.29 4.85
CA PRO A 658 6.12 39.59 4.91
C PRO A 658 5.53 39.28 3.54
N ALA A 659 4.74 38.21 3.45
CA ALA A 659 4.07 37.79 2.23
C ALA A 659 2.85 38.67 1.91
N ASP A 660 3.11 39.89 1.44
CA ASP A 660 2.10 40.92 1.18
C ASP A 660 1.91 41.26 -0.31
N PHE A 661 2.80 40.77 -1.17
CA PHE A 661 2.75 41.04 -2.61
C PHE A 661 1.93 39.98 -3.34
N ALA A 662 1.22 40.37 -4.39
CA ALA A 662 0.54 39.41 -5.25
C ALA A 662 1.57 38.62 -6.07
N TYR A 663 2.58 39.32 -6.58
CA TYR A 663 3.75 38.75 -7.26
C TYR A 663 4.98 39.59 -6.95
N ALA A 664 6.13 38.92 -6.80
CA ALA A 664 7.42 39.58 -6.74
C ALA A 664 8.52 38.69 -7.35
N SER A 665 9.50 39.32 -7.97
CA SER A 665 10.67 38.67 -8.60
C SER A 665 11.77 38.42 -7.56
N PRO A 666 12.79 37.60 -7.87
CA PRO A 666 13.96 37.49 -6.99
C PRO A 666 14.66 38.84 -6.84
N PHE A 667 15.38 39.02 -5.73
CA PHE A 667 16.25 40.18 -5.59
C PHE A 667 17.39 40.10 -6.59
N ALA A 668 17.75 41.24 -7.18
CA ALA A 668 18.96 41.38 -7.97
C ALA A 668 19.48 42.81 -7.80
N GLU A 669 20.77 42.94 -7.48
CA GLU A 669 21.41 44.23 -7.21
C GLU A 669 20.67 45.06 -6.15
N GLY A 670 20.15 44.38 -5.12
CA GLY A 670 19.48 44.95 -3.96
C GLY A 670 18.04 45.44 -4.20
N LEU A 671 17.44 45.16 -5.37
CA LEU A 671 16.05 45.49 -5.67
C LEU A 671 15.29 44.29 -6.24
N ALA A 672 13.99 44.24 -5.98
CA ALA A 672 13.10 43.24 -6.58
C ALA A 672 11.87 43.91 -7.22
N ALA A 673 11.50 43.48 -8.43
CA ALA A 673 10.26 43.92 -9.07
C ALA A 673 9.06 43.29 -8.36
N ALA A 674 8.07 44.07 -7.96
CA ALA A 674 6.91 43.59 -7.21
C ALA A 674 5.61 44.30 -7.57
N THR A 675 4.49 43.62 -7.35
CA THR A 675 3.14 44.19 -7.47
C THR A 675 2.21 43.67 -6.38
N LYS A 676 1.26 44.50 -5.95
CA LYS A 676 0.16 44.12 -5.05
C LYS A 676 -1.09 43.65 -5.79
N SER A 677 -1.16 43.84 -7.11
CA SER A 677 -2.29 43.43 -7.93
C SER A 677 -2.08 42.06 -8.54
N ARG A 678 -3.09 41.18 -8.43
CA ARG A 678 -3.10 39.89 -9.12
C ARG A 678 -3.38 40.02 -10.62
N SER A 679 -4.07 41.08 -11.05
CA SER A 679 -4.33 41.38 -12.47
C SER A 679 -3.24 42.25 -13.10
N GLY A 680 -2.34 42.83 -12.30
CA GLY A 680 -1.32 43.77 -12.75
C GLY A 680 -1.81 45.21 -12.88
N ASP A 681 -3.08 45.49 -12.60
CA ASP A 681 -3.70 46.82 -12.81
C ASP A 681 -3.12 47.94 -11.92
N ASP A 682 -2.59 47.58 -10.74
CA ASP A 682 -1.90 48.53 -9.83
C ASP A 682 -0.47 48.84 -10.30
N GLY A 683 -0.02 48.19 -11.38
CA GLY A 683 1.31 48.28 -11.92
C GLY A 683 2.38 47.55 -11.10
N TRP A 684 3.57 47.52 -11.67
CA TRP A 684 4.81 47.00 -11.10
C TRP A 684 5.67 48.16 -10.61
N GLY A 685 6.31 47.95 -9.45
CA GLY A 685 7.32 48.83 -8.87
C GLY A 685 8.51 48.02 -8.40
N TYR A 686 9.42 48.65 -7.64
CA TYR A 686 10.62 47.99 -7.11
C TYR A 686 10.75 48.22 -5.60
N ILE A 687 11.01 47.14 -4.87
CA ILE A 687 11.21 47.13 -3.43
C ILE A 687 12.68 46.91 -3.06
N ASP A 688 13.11 47.49 -1.93
CA ASP A 688 14.38 47.19 -1.30
C ASP A 688 14.30 45.93 -0.42
N SER A 689 15.45 45.52 0.15
CA SER A 689 15.57 44.36 1.04
C SER A 689 14.80 44.49 2.37
N THR A 690 14.19 45.64 2.66
CA THR A 690 13.28 45.84 3.79
C THR A 690 11.80 45.75 3.39
N GLY A 691 11.52 45.55 2.10
CA GLY A 691 10.17 45.51 1.53
C GLY A 691 9.58 46.90 1.25
N LYS A 692 10.38 47.98 1.35
CA LYS A 692 9.91 49.34 1.06
C LYS A 692 10.06 49.65 -0.42
N TRP A 693 9.08 50.37 -0.98
CA TRP A 693 9.13 50.83 -2.36
C TRP A 693 10.25 51.86 -2.56
N VAL A 694 11.25 51.50 -3.35
CA VAL A 694 12.23 52.43 -3.92
C VAL A 694 11.65 53.09 -5.17
N VAL A 695 10.92 52.32 -5.97
CA VAL A 695 10.15 52.81 -7.12
C VAL A 695 8.70 52.42 -6.90
N GLN A 696 7.82 53.42 -6.80
CA GLN A 696 6.38 53.19 -6.63
C GLN A 696 5.81 52.44 -7.85
N PRO A 697 4.80 51.57 -7.65
CA PRO A 697 4.12 50.88 -8.74
C PRO A 697 3.61 51.86 -9.80
N GLN A 698 4.13 51.73 -11.01
CA GLN A 698 3.81 52.63 -12.14
C GLN A 698 4.06 52.00 -13.52
N PHE A 699 4.67 50.82 -13.57
CA PHE A 699 4.99 50.10 -14.81
C PHE A 699 3.92 49.05 -15.10
N GLU A 700 3.69 48.71 -16.36
CA GLU A 700 2.83 47.57 -16.70
C GLU A 700 3.55 46.24 -16.46
N TRP A 701 4.89 46.26 -16.54
CA TRP A 701 5.77 45.13 -16.28
C TRP A 701 7.20 45.63 -16.05
N GLY A 702 8.00 44.87 -15.30
CA GLY A 702 9.45 45.09 -15.14
C GLY A 702 10.22 43.81 -14.84
N SER A 703 11.44 43.70 -15.37
CA SER A 703 12.38 42.60 -15.09
C SER A 703 13.29 42.94 -13.89
N SER A 704 14.13 41.97 -13.51
CA SER A 704 15.19 42.14 -12.52
C SER A 704 16.31 43.08 -13.02
N PHE A 705 17.00 43.73 -12.09
CA PHE A 705 18.16 44.54 -12.43
C PHE A 705 19.36 43.67 -12.79
N ARG A 706 20.04 44.02 -13.89
CA ARG A 706 21.34 43.47 -14.29
C ARG A 706 22.21 44.60 -14.82
N GLU A 707 23.44 44.68 -14.32
CA GLU A 707 24.41 45.73 -14.64
C GLU A 707 23.85 47.15 -14.42
N GLY A 708 23.04 47.33 -13.37
CA GLY A 708 22.44 48.60 -12.98
C GLY A 708 21.19 49.01 -13.77
N LEU A 709 20.71 48.16 -14.70
CA LEU A 709 19.59 48.47 -15.58
C LEU A 709 18.51 47.39 -15.52
N ALA A 710 17.25 47.79 -15.63
CA ALA A 710 16.12 46.86 -15.75
C ALA A 710 15.16 47.31 -16.87
N PRO A 711 14.77 46.43 -17.80
CA PRO A 711 13.75 46.74 -18.80
C PRO A 711 12.36 46.81 -18.16
N VAL A 712 11.58 47.82 -18.55
CA VAL A 712 10.20 48.05 -18.08
C VAL A 712 9.26 48.43 -19.22
N ASN A 713 8.00 48.04 -19.10
CA ASN A 713 6.91 48.48 -19.97
C ASN A 713 6.10 49.61 -19.30
N ARG A 714 5.74 50.65 -20.07
CA ARG A 714 4.76 51.67 -19.69
C ARG A 714 3.71 51.78 -20.81
N LYS A 715 2.48 52.16 -20.46
CA LYS A 715 1.27 52.27 -21.33
C LYS A 715 1.50 52.60 -22.81
N GLN A 716 2.43 53.50 -23.13
CA GLN A 716 2.69 53.95 -24.51
C GLN A 716 4.17 53.92 -24.92
N ASN A 717 5.09 53.49 -24.05
CA ASN A 717 6.52 53.45 -24.36
C ASN A 717 7.28 52.53 -23.39
N CYS A 718 8.47 52.08 -23.76
CA CYS A 718 9.33 51.26 -22.91
C CYS A 718 10.74 51.85 -22.77
N GLY A 719 11.52 51.30 -21.86
CA GLY A 719 12.97 51.51 -21.81
C GLY A 719 13.62 50.74 -20.66
N TYR A 720 14.91 50.95 -20.49
CA TYR A 720 15.60 50.56 -19.27
C TYR A 720 15.56 51.70 -18.27
N ILE A 721 15.28 51.34 -17.03
CA ILE A 721 15.40 52.23 -15.88
C ILE A 721 16.71 51.97 -15.14
N ASP A 722 17.22 53.01 -14.49
CA ASP A 722 18.22 52.85 -13.44
C ASP A 722 17.57 52.43 -12.10
N ARG A 723 18.39 52.17 -11.07
CA ARG A 723 17.94 51.77 -9.73
C ARG A 723 17.09 52.81 -8.99
N THR A 724 16.99 54.05 -9.51
CA THR A 724 16.08 55.09 -8.99
C THR A 724 14.71 55.07 -9.65
N GLY A 725 14.52 54.23 -10.68
CA GLY A 725 13.31 54.18 -11.50
C GLY A 725 13.28 55.19 -12.65
N LYS A 726 14.37 55.93 -12.84
CA LYS A 726 14.49 56.89 -13.94
C LYS A 726 14.80 56.15 -15.23
N LEU A 727 14.06 56.48 -16.28
CA LEU A 727 14.31 55.97 -17.62
C LEU A 727 15.65 56.53 -18.14
N VAL A 728 16.59 55.64 -18.44
CA VAL A 728 17.95 56.02 -18.88
C VAL A 728 18.30 55.50 -20.26
N LEU A 729 17.59 54.48 -20.76
CA LEU A 729 17.81 53.95 -22.09
C LEU A 729 16.51 53.61 -22.81
N GLN A 730 16.39 53.95 -24.08
CA GLN A 730 15.26 53.59 -24.92
C GLN A 730 15.76 53.11 -26.29
N PRO A 731 16.12 51.83 -26.42
CA PRO A 731 16.52 51.28 -27.71
C PRO A 731 15.41 51.40 -28.76
N PRO A 732 15.74 51.42 -30.06
CA PRO A 732 14.73 51.51 -31.11
C PRO A 732 13.82 50.26 -31.11
N LEU A 733 12.51 50.47 -31.23
CA LEU A 733 11.53 49.40 -31.46
C LEU A 733 11.15 49.35 -32.93
N SER A 734 10.88 48.14 -33.44
CA SER A 734 10.28 48.04 -34.77
C SER A 734 8.84 48.59 -34.74
N PRO A 735 8.33 49.20 -35.83
CA PRO A 735 6.98 49.80 -35.84
C PRO A 735 5.83 48.87 -35.44
N SER A 736 6.03 47.55 -35.58
CA SER A 736 5.06 46.51 -35.20
C SER A 736 5.20 46.00 -33.76
N GLU A 737 6.31 46.31 -33.07
CA GLU A 737 6.61 45.79 -31.74
C GLU A 737 6.13 46.78 -30.68
N LYS A 738 5.32 46.29 -29.74
CA LYS A 738 4.73 47.11 -28.66
C LYS A 738 5.15 46.64 -27.27
N ASP A 739 5.79 45.47 -27.17
CA ASP A 739 6.14 44.85 -25.90
C ASP A 739 7.66 44.62 -25.79
N CYS A 740 8.27 45.30 -24.83
CA CYS A 740 9.71 45.31 -24.66
C CYS A 740 10.23 44.12 -23.87
N ALA A 741 9.36 43.39 -23.16
CA ALA A 741 9.68 42.08 -22.59
C ALA A 741 10.04 41.06 -23.69
N THR A 742 9.49 41.24 -24.89
CA THR A 742 9.76 40.36 -26.04
C THR A 742 10.83 40.92 -26.98
N ALA A 743 11.00 42.24 -26.97
CA ALA A 743 11.95 42.92 -27.83
C ALA A 743 13.36 42.96 -27.23
N TRP A 744 13.50 43.07 -25.92
CA TRP A 744 14.78 43.29 -25.24
C TRP A 744 15.04 42.20 -24.20
N GLY A 745 16.32 41.99 -23.84
CA GLY A 745 16.68 41.12 -22.72
C GLY A 745 17.41 41.87 -21.61
N ASP A 746 17.75 41.15 -20.56
CA ASP A 746 18.65 41.68 -19.54
C ASP A 746 20.06 41.87 -20.10
N PHE A 747 20.79 42.84 -19.53
CA PHE A 747 22.20 43.05 -19.84
C PHE A 747 23.04 41.91 -19.26
N SER A 748 24.00 41.44 -20.06
CA SER A 748 25.02 40.50 -19.65
C SER A 748 26.30 40.77 -20.44
N GLU A 749 27.40 40.97 -19.72
CA GLU A 749 28.70 41.34 -20.27
C GLU A 749 28.67 42.64 -21.08
N GLY A 750 27.88 43.61 -20.62
CA GLY A 750 27.72 44.91 -21.28
C GLY A 750 26.84 44.91 -22.53
N LEU A 751 26.26 43.76 -22.90
CA LEU A 751 25.38 43.61 -24.07
C LEU A 751 23.99 43.14 -23.67
N SER A 752 22.97 43.59 -24.39
CA SER A 752 21.62 43.04 -24.29
C SER A 752 21.13 42.60 -25.66
N ARG A 753 20.44 41.46 -25.69
CA ARG A 753 19.74 41.01 -26.91
C ARG A 753 18.65 42.02 -27.27
N TRP A 754 18.57 42.32 -28.55
CA TRP A 754 17.62 43.28 -29.09
C TRP A 754 16.98 42.72 -30.35
N LYS A 755 15.66 42.56 -30.33
CA LYS A 755 14.84 42.12 -31.45
C LYS A 755 14.38 43.33 -32.23
N PHE A 756 14.63 43.31 -33.53
CA PHE A 756 14.10 44.30 -34.47
C PHE A 756 13.44 43.57 -35.63
N GLY A 757 12.13 43.77 -35.80
CA GLY A 757 11.32 42.98 -36.72
C GLY A 757 11.27 41.52 -36.28
N LYS A 758 11.76 40.60 -37.12
CA LYS A 758 11.78 39.16 -36.85
C LYS A 758 13.15 38.60 -36.44
N LYS A 759 14.15 39.46 -36.31
CA LYS A 759 15.54 39.07 -36.06
C LYS A 759 16.07 39.67 -34.77
N TYR A 760 17.04 39.00 -34.18
CA TYR A 760 17.76 39.43 -32.99
C TYR A 760 19.18 39.89 -33.35
N GLY A 761 19.59 40.98 -32.70
CA GLY A 761 20.93 41.53 -32.64
C GLY A 761 21.29 41.87 -31.19
N PHE A 762 22.29 42.72 -30.99
CA PHE A 762 22.75 43.11 -29.66
C PHE A 762 23.04 44.61 -29.58
N ILE A 763 22.69 45.20 -28.45
CA ILE A 763 22.95 46.60 -28.10
C ILE A 763 23.86 46.68 -26.88
N ASP A 764 24.65 47.74 -26.78
CA ASP A 764 25.41 48.05 -25.57
C ASP A 764 24.58 48.84 -24.54
N ARG A 765 25.18 49.14 -23.38
CA ARG A 765 24.57 49.90 -22.28
C ARG A 765 24.24 51.37 -22.63
N THR A 766 24.69 51.86 -23.78
CA THR A 766 24.32 53.17 -24.34
C THR A 766 23.17 53.08 -25.35
N GLY A 767 22.71 51.86 -25.66
CA GLY A 767 21.69 51.55 -26.67
C GLY A 767 22.21 51.55 -28.09
N LYS A 768 23.53 51.64 -28.27
CA LYS A 768 24.14 51.53 -29.58
C LYS A 768 24.11 50.08 -30.04
N VAL A 769 23.73 49.87 -31.29
CA VAL A 769 23.77 48.54 -31.93
C VAL A 769 25.23 48.10 -32.06
N VAL A 770 25.56 46.97 -31.42
CA VAL A 770 26.86 46.31 -31.48
C VAL A 770 26.83 45.20 -32.52
N ILE A 771 25.71 44.46 -32.60
CA ILE A 771 25.48 43.43 -33.60
C ILE A 771 24.12 43.67 -34.25
N GLU A 772 24.10 43.79 -35.57
CA GLU A 772 22.87 44.05 -36.32
C GLU A 772 21.88 42.87 -36.24
N PRO A 773 20.55 43.12 -36.25
CA PRO A 773 19.53 42.08 -36.20
C PRO A 773 19.59 41.12 -37.38
N LYS A 774 20.14 39.91 -37.15
CA LYS A 774 20.30 38.87 -38.18
C LYS A 774 19.96 37.44 -37.71
N TYR A 775 19.92 37.23 -36.40
CA TYR A 775 19.68 35.91 -35.81
C TYR A 775 18.19 35.62 -35.66
N ASP A 776 17.77 34.38 -35.92
CA ASP A 776 16.39 33.93 -35.70
C ASP A 776 16.06 33.76 -34.21
N LEU A 777 17.07 33.40 -33.41
CA LEU A 777 16.98 33.30 -31.96
C LEU A 777 18.38 33.50 -31.35
N THR A 778 18.44 34.06 -30.14
CA THR A 778 19.68 34.23 -29.39
C THR A 778 19.47 34.14 -27.90
N PHE A 779 20.51 33.70 -27.19
CA PHE A 779 20.64 33.80 -25.74
C PHE A 779 21.52 34.99 -25.34
N HIS A 780 21.64 35.22 -24.03
CA HIS A 780 22.53 36.25 -23.46
C HIS A 780 24.00 35.88 -23.70
N PHE A 781 24.87 36.88 -23.65
CA PHE A 781 26.31 36.63 -23.61
C PHE A 781 26.71 35.99 -22.29
N SER A 782 27.62 35.03 -22.34
CA SER A 782 28.28 34.43 -21.17
C SER A 782 29.65 33.93 -21.62
N ASP A 783 30.69 34.31 -20.88
CA ASP A 783 32.10 34.08 -21.21
C ASP A 783 32.49 34.57 -22.62
N GLY A 784 31.98 35.72 -23.03
CA GLY A 784 32.27 36.35 -24.31
C GLY A 784 31.57 35.71 -25.52
N LEU A 785 30.67 34.74 -25.30
CA LEU A 785 29.92 34.05 -26.34
C LEU A 785 28.41 34.13 -26.12
N ALA A 786 27.65 34.22 -27.20
CA ALA A 786 26.19 34.02 -27.18
C ALA A 786 25.80 32.91 -28.16
N ALA A 787 24.95 31.98 -27.74
CA ALA A 787 24.39 30.98 -28.65
C ALA A 787 23.33 31.62 -29.54
N VAL A 788 23.49 31.45 -30.86
CA VAL A 788 22.66 32.07 -31.90
C VAL A 788 22.14 31.04 -32.89
N LYS A 789 20.95 31.29 -33.44
CA LYS A 789 20.32 30.45 -34.46
C LYS A 789 20.15 31.21 -35.77
N ILE A 790 20.51 30.59 -36.90
CA ILE A 790 20.25 31.08 -38.25
C ILE A 790 19.66 29.94 -39.09
N GLY A 791 18.40 30.08 -39.53
CA GLY A 791 17.63 28.99 -40.11
C GLY A 791 17.52 27.84 -39.10
N ASP A 792 17.93 26.63 -39.49
CA ASP A 792 17.91 25.44 -38.62
C ASP A 792 19.26 25.16 -37.92
N LYS A 793 20.24 26.06 -38.05
CA LYS A 793 21.59 25.85 -37.51
C LYS A 793 21.87 26.71 -36.28
N TRP A 794 22.58 26.12 -35.32
CA TRP A 794 23.11 26.80 -34.13
C TRP A 794 24.61 27.11 -34.30
N ALA A 795 25.03 28.27 -33.80
CA ALA A 795 26.42 28.71 -33.74
C ALA A 795 26.67 29.57 -32.49
N THR A 796 27.91 29.96 -32.23
CA THR A 796 28.27 30.94 -31.19
C THR A 796 28.64 32.27 -31.82
N SER A 797 28.27 33.39 -31.19
CA SER A 797 28.60 34.75 -31.62
C SER A 797 29.55 35.38 -30.61
N THR A 798 30.63 36.01 -31.09
CA THR A 798 31.52 36.86 -30.28
C THR A 798 31.12 38.33 -30.38
N SER A 799 31.51 39.15 -29.40
CA SER A 799 31.27 40.61 -29.42
C SER A 799 32.08 41.36 -30.51
N GLN A 800 33.04 40.70 -31.16
CA GLN A 800 33.90 41.26 -32.21
C GLN A 800 33.63 40.70 -33.63
N GLU A 801 32.57 39.90 -33.82
CA GLU A 801 32.22 39.26 -35.11
C GLU A 801 33.40 38.54 -35.82
N ARG A 802 34.16 37.72 -35.09
CA ARG A 802 35.00 36.70 -35.73
C ARG A 802 34.29 35.35 -35.65
N TRP A 803 33.96 34.81 -36.83
CA TRP A 803 33.29 33.53 -37.06
C TRP A 803 34.21 32.35 -36.76
#